data_AF-A0A085MIP9-F1
#
_entry.id   AF-A0A085MIP9-F1
#
_cell.length_a   1.000
_cell.length_b   1.000
_cell.length_c   1.000
_cell.angle_alpha   90.00
_cell.angle_beta   90.00
_cell.angle_gamma   90.00
#
_symmetry.space_group_name_H-M   'P 1'
#
loop_
_entity.id
_entity.type
_entity.pdbx_description
1 polymer ?
#
loop_
_entity_poly.entity_id
_entity_poly.type
_entity_poly.pdbx_seq_one_letter_code
_entity_poly.pdbx_strand_id
1 'polypeptide(L)'
;MPTQHAKFEETCYCALQLCIIELGTIEVGWSSIRHSNLKYGIMGPRQLFKLGSLLVFCIIVIIIYEIRLSTFYCPYGEQTVSKGEHRAVVANQTVLFPFRFIACEINGHRKVDCLTNDSMEVFMPFHGFIKNYFQVSGSVKIRGNKSALFEFTHSSAKIHQPSFKTYLTEGSFGHFANYNVAERERVRCVNAASGIPMSIQWSTVPYFYPVQVSQFGLEHYSRSLTEPLDRVYDLLDSVFEKENVEKAMFFRRSSIVSGEHENAWCFSTFSSPSVTKPVISLSRKDIPTDLVTLRFSLLPVGSNVNFTIFIRRLDTSLVYRIHYNSITSEPIRILNETDVLFGLGALKRNVWHRFTRDLHIDMLHGQQLASRKKLKRAKLPASSIIPLYMSFDGQGCICNMTLQPHAHLDNFFDTANWLVENQDSFGGWPVPVKRVFASNLLSLEPGWYSAMAQGHAMSVLCRAFLLTKEQVYLLAARRAAEIFARNASSGGILNYFLNTVPWYEEYPTIPGTFVLNGFIYSLIGLYDLMTCTKNDQKVSELYRRGLQSLNALLPLFDTGSGSLYDLRHVALQTAPNVARWDYHSVHIFQLLWPLPDQQRSSGCNIDNSLAGPASDHLAMIRAANGIGLYDRCREAFKWLSCTNTIGISNNTERVNHVDYEEAKSWQQSFSRMLSNPVGRRQFREYLESEHAEENIFFWELIEEYRQLTNSDELYDMAQEIYKRFLNTNSTSEINIDIKCRNALNQEMKRPTRNTFDEAQRQVYKLMERDSYTRFIRSTEFFTFLINNLSHETIENWGKDFDAMMAHDEGQRLFREYLVTERADENVKFWTLAKQYRDIEDPKQRRAVATEIYKTFISSDAKTEISIDGSIRAEISQNYEQADKNLFVKAEKFIYELMKRDCFPRFVTSQFFKDVQANHEMNAICYI
;
A
#
# COMPACT_ATOMS: atom_id res chain seq x y z
N MET A 1 -16.43 3.85 -48.70
CA MET A 1 -15.34 4.76 -48.29
C MET A 1 -13.95 4.12 -48.12
N PRO A 2 -13.74 2.80 -47.84
CA PRO A 2 -12.38 2.26 -47.68
C PRO A 2 -11.55 2.26 -48.97
N THR A 3 -12.21 2.19 -50.13
CA THR A 3 -11.55 2.10 -51.45
C THR A 3 -10.97 3.42 -51.96
N GLN A 4 -11.42 4.57 -51.46
CA GLN A 4 -10.84 5.87 -51.81
C GLN A 4 -9.66 6.25 -50.91
N HIS A 5 -9.64 5.78 -49.65
CA HIS A 5 -8.52 6.00 -48.73
C HIS A 5 -7.29 5.17 -49.13
N ALA A 6 -7.48 3.92 -49.54
CA ALA A 6 -6.39 3.05 -50.01
C ALA A 6 -5.73 3.59 -51.30
N LYS A 7 -6.51 4.10 -52.26
CA LYS A 7 -5.97 4.74 -53.48
C LYS A 7 -5.21 6.04 -53.19
N PHE A 8 -5.60 6.78 -52.16
CA PHE A 8 -4.91 8.02 -51.76
C PHE A 8 -3.59 7.73 -51.03
N GLU A 9 -3.56 6.70 -50.19
CA GLU A 9 -2.32 6.21 -49.56
C GLU A 9 -1.33 5.67 -50.58
N GLU A 10 -1.75 4.89 -51.58
CA GLU A 10 -0.88 4.48 -52.69
C GLU A 10 -0.33 5.67 -53.48
N THR A 11 -1.14 6.69 -53.73
CA THR A 11 -0.70 7.89 -54.47
C THR A 11 0.31 8.73 -53.65
N CYS A 12 0.11 8.85 -52.33
CA CYS A 12 1.06 9.53 -51.44
C CYS A 12 2.36 8.72 -51.28
N TYR A 13 2.28 7.39 -51.24
CA TYR A 13 3.45 6.51 -51.14
C TYR A 13 4.29 6.56 -52.42
N CYS A 14 3.64 6.59 -53.59
CA CYS A 14 4.30 6.81 -54.89
C CYS A 14 4.95 8.21 -54.98
N ALA A 15 4.31 9.26 -54.49
CA ALA A 15 4.87 10.61 -54.46
C ALA A 15 6.08 10.72 -53.50
N LEU A 16 6.03 10.03 -52.36
CA LEU A 16 7.15 9.96 -51.42
C LEU A 16 8.33 9.16 -52.01
N GLN A 17 8.05 8.05 -52.70
CA GLN A 17 9.08 7.29 -53.41
C GLN A 17 9.72 8.10 -54.53
N LEU A 18 8.96 8.90 -55.29
CA LEU A 18 9.50 9.81 -56.30
C LEU A 18 10.40 10.90 -55.68
N CYS A 19 10.03 11.46 -54.52
CA CYS A 19 10.89 12.39 -53.79
C CYS A 19 12.18 11.72 -53.27
N ILE A 20 12.11 10.46 -52.82
CA ILE A 20 13.28 9.68 -52.39
C ILE A 20 14.19 9.34 -53.57
N ILE A 21 13.63 9.06 -54.75
CA ILE A 21 14.40 8.83 -55.98
C ILE A 21 15.10 10.13 -56.44
N GLU A 22 14.42 11.29 -56.38
CA GLU A 22 15.07 12.58 -56.68
C GLU A 22 16.12 12.98 -55.64
N LEU A 23 15.92 12.71 -54.34
CA LEU A 23 16.94 12.91 -53.31
C LEU A 23 18.13 11.94 -53.47
N GLY A 24 17.88 10.70 -53.88
CA GLY A 24 18.92 9.72 -54.21
C GLY A 24 19.73 10.12 -55.43
N THR A 25 19.13 10.72 -56.46
CA THR A 25 19.88 11.26 -57.62
C THR A 25 20.72 12.50 -57.25
N ILE A 26 20.29 13.30 -56.26
CA ILE A 26 21.15 14.33 -55.66
C ILE A 26 22.33 13.66 -54.95
N GLU A 27 22.13 12.62 -54.16
CA GLU A 27 23.20 11.90 -53.44
C GLU A 27 24.21 11.20 -54.38
N VAL A 28 23.75 10.65 -55.51
CA VAL A 28 24.62 10.09 -56.57
C VAL A 28 25.45 11.20 -57.26
N GLY A 29 24.95 12.44 -57.32
CA GLY A 29 25.73 13.60 -57.75
C GLY A 29 26.87 13.94 -56.77
N TRP A 30 26.69 13.69 -55.47
CA TRP A 30 27.71 13.92 -54.44
C TRP A 30 28.80 12.84 -54.41
N SER A 31 28.46 11.58 -54.74
CA SER A 31 29.45 10.50 -54.86
C SER A 31 30.36 10.68 -56.08
N SER A 32 29.88 11.30 -57.16
CA SER A 32 30.70 11.65 -58.34
C SER A 32 31.70 12.79 -58.08
N ILE A 33 31.46 13.66 -57.08
CA ILE A 33 32.38 14.77 -56.72
C ILE A 33 33.52 14.31 -55.79
N ARG A 34 33.43 13.14 -55.15
CA ARG A 34 34.47 12.66 -54.21
C ARG A 34 35.76 12.13 -54.86
N HIS A 35 35.87 12.09 -56.18
CA HIS A 35 37.09 11.63 -56.87
C HIS A 35 37.98 12.73 -57.46
N SER A 36 37.83 14.00 -57.05
CA SER A 36 38.85 15.02 -57.36
C SER A 36 39.03 16.04 -56.23
N ASN A 37 40.30 16.40 -55.98
CA ASN A 37 40.77 17.20 -54.84
C ASN A 37 40.18 18.64 -54.78
N LEU A 38 39.84 19.06 -53.56
CA LEU A 38 39.79 20.45 -53.01
C LEU A 38 39.00 21.55 -53.77
N LYS A 39 37.82 21.92 -53.24
CA LYS A 39 37.45 23.25 -52.69
C LYS A 39 35.95 23.28 -52.32
N TYR A 40 35.61 23.92 -51.19
CA TYR A 40 34.23 24.17 -50.77
C TYR A 40 33.45 24.94 -51.84
N GLY A 41 32.49 24.29 -52.50
CA GLY A 41 31.57 24.91 -53.45
C GLY A 41 30.33 25.43 -52.73
N ILE A 42 30.14 26.75 -52.75
CA ILE A 42 28.90 27.41 -52.34
C ILE A 42 27.80 27.00 -53.34
N MET A 43 26.64 26.53 -52.85
CA MET A 43 25.51 26.11 -53.70
C MET A 43 25.10 27.23 -54.66
N GLY A 44 25.02 26.94 -55.95
CA GLY A 44 24.59 27.89 -56.96
C GLY A 44 23.09 28.21 -56.86
N PRO A 45 22.65 29.41 -57.31
CA PRO A 45 21.26 29.89 -57.15
C PRO A 45 20.21 28.93 -57.69
N ARG A 46 20.50 28.20 -58.78
CA ARG A 46 19.57 27.22 -59.39
C ARG A 46 19.38 25.95 -58.55
N GLN A 47 20.39 25.51 -57.80
CA GLN A 47 20.27 24.34 -56.91
C GLN A 47 19.57 24.72 -55.60
N LEU A 48 19.83 25.92 -55.07
CA LEU A 48 19.06 26.49 -53.95
C LEU A 48 17.59 26.71 -54.34
N PHE A 49 17.30 27.14 -55.57
CA PHE A 49 15.93 27.29 -56.05
C PHE A 49 15.22 25.93 -56.18
N LYS A 50 15.91 24.88 -56.66
CA LYS A 50 15.37 23.51 -56.69
C LYS A 50 15.14 22.94 -55.30
N LEU A 51 16.07 23.10 -54.38
CA LEU A 51 15.90 22.64 -52.99
C LEU A 51 14.76 23.42 -52.29
N GLY A 52 14.69 24.73 -52.52
CA GLY A 52 13.62 25.59 -52.01
C GLY A 52 12.25 25.23 -52.58
N SER A 53 12.15 24.92 -53.88
CA SER A 53 10.88 24.49 -54.49
C SER A 53 10.47 23.08 -54.07
N LEU A 54 11.42 22.16 -53.85
CA LEU A 54 11.15 20.84 -53.27
C LEU A 54 10.66 20.98 -51.81
N LEU A 55 11.29 21.85 -51.02
CA LEU A 55 10.90 22.11 -49.64
C LEU A 55 9.50 22.75 -49.57
N VAL A 56 9.21 23.70 -50.45
CA VAL A 56 7.88 24.31 -50.59
C VAL A 56 6.85 23.27 -51.03
N PHE A 57 7.18 22.36 -51.95
CA PHE A 57 6.30 21.27 -52.36
C PHE A 57 6.03 20.29 -51.20
N CYS A 58 7.06 19.88 -50.45
CA CYS A 58 6.90 19.05 -49.26
C CYS A 58 6.08 19.76 -48.17
N ILE A 59 6.30 21.06 -47.96
CA ILE A 59 5.51 21.86 -47.03
C ILE A 59 4.05 21.96 -47.51
N ILE A 60 3.80 22.13 -48.80
CA ILE A 60 2.44 22.13 -49.36
C ILE A 60 1.78 20.75 -49.20
N VAL A 61 2.50 19.65 -49.41
CA VAL A 61 1.98 18.29 -49.20
C VAL A 61 1.70 18.03 -47.71
N ILE A 62 2.56 18.50 -46.81
CA ILE A 62 2.37 18.41 -45.36
C ILE A 62 1.20 19.31 -44.94
N ILE A 63 1.07 20.51 -45.49
CA ILE A 63 -0.05 21.42 -45.23
C ILE A 63 -1.34 20.84 -45.81
N ILE A 64 -1.35 20.20 -46.97
CA ILE A 64 -2.54 19.52 -47.51
C ILE A 64 -2.87 18.27 -46.69
N TYR A 65 -1.86 17.56 -46.17
CA TYR A 65 -2.03 16.42 -45.27
C TYR A 65 -2.59 16.87 -43.91
N GLU A 66 -2.08 17.96 -43.33
CA GLU A 66 -2.54 18.60 -42.10
C GLU A 66 -3.88 19.31 -42.29
N ILE A 67 -4.15 19.93 -43.44
CA ILE A 67 -5.47 20.46 -43.81
C ILE A 67 -6.45 19.31 -44.00
N ARG A 68 -6.06 18.17 -44.58
CA ARG A 68 -6.95 17.00 -44.67
C ARG A 68 -7.16 16.34 -43.30
N LEU A 69 -6.13 16.23 -42.48
CA LEU A 69 -6.25 15.76 -41.09
C LEU A 69 -7.08 16.72 -40.25
N SER A 70 -6.99 18.03 -40.46
CA SER A 70 -7.82 19.03 -39.77
C SER A 70 -9.22 19.21 -40.39
N THR A 71 -9.46 18.84 -41.65
CA THR A 71 -10.83 18.56 -42.14
C THR A 71 -11.39 17.24 -41.60
N PHE A 72 -10.53 16.35 -41.07
CA PHE A 72 -10.95 15.15 -40.33
C PHE A 72 -10.94 15.34 -38.81
N TYR A 73 -10.41 16.45 -38.30
CA TYR A 73 -10.35 16.75 -36.87
C TYR A 73 -10.51 18.25 -36.61
N CYS A 74 -11.63 18.54 -35.94
CA CYS A 74 -12.17 19.82 -35.45
C CYS A 74 -13.04 20.62 -36.43
N PRO A 75 -13.95 21.48 -35.94
CA PRO A 75 -14.84 21.35 -34.77
C PRO A 75 -16.21 21.99 -35.05
N TYR A 76 -17.33 21.30 -34.91
CA TYR A 76 -18.67 21.93 -34.88
C TYR A 76 -19.59 21.03 -34.03
N GLY A 77 -20.27 21.52 -33.01
CA GLY A 77 -21.08 22.72 -33.07
C GLY A 77 -22.35 22.38 -33.83
N GLU A 78 -23.40 21.98 -33.09
CA GLU A 78 -24.81 21.89 -33.51
C GLU A 78 -25.10 21.64 -35.00
N GLN A 79 -25.12 20.38 -35.43
CA GLN A 79 -26.06 19.93 -36.46
C GLN A 79 -26.63 18.56 -36.12
N THR A 80 -27.96 18.51 -36.11
CA THR A 80 -28.88 17.39 -35.91
C THR A 80 -28.38 16.04 -36.46
N VAL A 81 -28.11 15.09 -35.57
CA VAL A 81 -27.91 13.67 -35.92
C VAL A 81 -29.24 13.09 -36.40
N SER A 82 -29.33 12.71 -37.67
CA SER A 82 -30.39 11.82 -38.12
C SER A 82 -30.14 10.42 -37.58
N LYS A 83 -31.16 9.87 -36.91
CA LYS A 83 -31.21 8.49 -36.41
C LYS A 83 -30.95 7.50 -37.54
N GLY A 84 -29.90 6.69 -37.44
CA GLY A 84 -29.61 5.59 -38.36
C GLY A 84 -28.92 4.43 -37.64
N GLU A 85 -29.57 3.27 -37.63
CA GLU A 85 -29.23 2.02 -36.93
C GLU A 85 -27.90 1.39 -37.40
N HIS A 86 -27.09 0.86 -36.47
CA HIS A 86 -25.90 0.06 -36.80
C HIS A 86 -26.20 -1.44 -36.75
N ARG A 87 -25.97 -2.15 -37.88
CA ARG A 87 -26.13 -3.61 -38.04
C ARG A 87 -24.85 -4.35 -37.63
N ALA A 88 -24.97 -5.39 -36.81
CA ALA A 88 -23.93 -6.42 -36.60
C ALA A 88 -24.42 -7.77 -37.16
N VAL A 89 -23.60 -8.42 -37.98
CA VAL A 89 -23.90 -9.73 -38.57
C VAL A 89 -23.30 -10.82 -37.68
N VAL A 90 -24.15 -11.56 -36.98
CA VAL A 90 -23.80 -12.84 -36.35
C VAL A 90 -24.66 -13.92 -36.98
N ALA A 91 -24.01 -14.89 -37.62
CA ALA A 91 -24.54 -16.17 -38.12
C ALA A 91 -26.02 -16.21 -38.57
N ASN A 92 -26.26 -15.98 -39.86
CA ASN A 92 -27.47 -16.36 -40.64
C ASN A 92 -28.87 -16.06 -40.06
N GLN A 93 -28.98 -15.20 -39.05
CA GLN A 93 -30.22 -14.54 -38.67
C GLN A 93 -29.94 -13.05 -38.51
N THR A 94 -30.49 -12.22 -39.39
CA THR A 94 -30.50 -10.76 -39.23
C THR A 94 -31.46 -10.37 -38.12
N VAL A 95 -31.00 -10.44 -36.87
CA VAL A 95 -31.65 -9.74 -35.76
C VAL A 95 -31.11 -8.32 -35.75
N LEU A 96 -31.96 -7.35 -36.11
CA LEU A 96 -31.70 -5.92 -35.94
C LEU A 96 -31.67 -5.64 -34.43
N PHE A 97 -30.49 -5.35 -33.88
CA PHE A 97 -30.37 -4.73 -32.56
C PHE A 97 -30.13 -3.23 -32.76
N PRO A 98 -31.13 -2.37 -32.56
CA PRO A 98 -30.99 -0.94 -32.84
C PRO A 98 -30.38 -0.24 -31.63
N PHE A 99 -29.05 -0.22 -31.58
CA PHE A 99 -28.35 0.64 -30.63
C PHE A 99 -28.45 2.10 -31.09
N ARG A 100 -28.78 3.00 -30.16
CA ARG A 100 -28.84 4.46 -30.36
C ARG A 100 -27.85 5.13 -29.43
N PHE A 101 -27.24 6.23 -29.86
CA PHE A 101 -26.39 7.04 -28.98
C PHE A 101 -27.23 7.78 -27.94
N ILE A 102 -26.74 7.80 -26.71
CA ILE A 102 -27.28 8.59 -25.60
C ILE A 102 -26.12 9.23 -24.84
N ALA A 103 -26.29 10.48 -24.40
CA ALA A 103 -25.30 11.14 -23.55
C ALA A 103 -25.54 10.73 -22.09
N CYS A 104 -24.58 10.02 -21.50
CA CYS A 104 -24.59 9.72 -20.06
C CYS A 104 -23.93 10.88 -19.31
N GLU A 105 -24.66 11.49 -18.38
CA GLU A 105 -24.12 12.48 -17.46
C GLU A 105 -23.61 11.80 -16.18
N ILE A 106 -22.31 11.90 -15.94
CA ILE A 106 -21.63 11.29 -14.80
C ILE A 106 -21.42 12.35 -13.73
N ASN A 107 -22.11 12.17 -12.61
CA ASN A 107 -22.05 13.03 -11.42
C ASN A 107 -22.21 14.54 -11.73
N GLY A 108 -23.01 14.92 -12.74
CA GLY A 108 -23.28 16.33 -13.08
C GLY A 108 -22.10 17.12 -13.66
N HIS A 109 -20.97 16.47 -13.99
CA HIS A 109 -19.74 17.18 -14.39
C HIS A 109 -19.13 16.66 -15.70
N ARG A 110 -19.40 15.41 -16.08
CA ARG A 110 -18.78 14.79 -17.26
C ARG A 110 -19.83 14.09 -18.11
N LYS A 111 -19.89 14.43 -19.40
CA LYS A 111 -20.70 13.71 -20.38
C LYS A 111 -19.88 12.61 -21.06
N VAL A 112 -20.48 11.45 -21.22
CA VAL A 112 -19.89 10.26 -21.86
C VAL A 112 -20.86 9.75 -22.92
N ASP A 113 -20.36 9.52 -24.14
CA ASP A 113 -21.15 8.94 -25.21
C ASP A 113 -21.40 7.45 -24.93
N CYS A 114 -22.66 7.11 -24.68
CA CYS A 114 -23.15 5.76 -24.39
C CYS A 114 -24.04 5.25 -25.52
N LEU A 115 -24.36 3.96 -25.48
CA LEU A 115 -25.35 3.34 -26.35
C LEU A 115 -26.57 2.91 -25.53
N THR A 116 -27.76 2.92 -26.14
CA THR A 116 -28.97 2.30 -25.58
C THR A 116 -29.60 1.37 -26.60
N ASN A 117 -30.18 0.26 -26.15
CA ASN A 117 -31.00 -0.62 -27.00
C ASN A 117 -32.50 -0.26 -26.87
N ASP A 118 -33.36 -0.96 -27.61
CA ASP A 118 -34.82 -0.80 -27.52
C ASP A 118 -35.40 -1.22 -26.15
N SER A 119 -34.68 -2.03 -25.39
CA SER A 119 -35.01 -2.42 -24.02
C SER A 119 -34.64 -1.36 -22.97
N MET A 120 -34.20 -0.17 -23.40
CA MET A 120 -33.75 0.94 -22.55
C MET A 120 -32.52 0.59 -21.67
N GLU A 121 -31.77 -0.44 -22.04
CA GLU A 121 -30.53 -0.80 -21.38
C GLU A 121 -29.39 0.08 -21.89
N VAL A 122 -28.61 0.66 -20.98
CA VAL A 122 -27.55 1.62 -21.29
C VAL A 122 -26.17 0.94 -21.23
N PHE A 123 -25.40 1.07 -22.29
CA PHE A 123 -24.06 0.51 -22.46
C PHE A 123 -23.03 1.63 -22.46
N MET A 124 -22.07 1.53 -21.53
CA MET A 124 -21.02 2.54 -21.35
C MET A 124 -19.69 2.09 -22.00
N PRO A 125 -18.89 3.02 -22.56
CA PRO A 125 -17.65 2.67 -23.24
C PRO A 125 -16.55 2.25 -22.24
N PHE A 126 -15.99 1.06 -22.42
CA PHE A 126 -14.94 0.56 -21.51
C PHE A 126 -13.65 1.40 -21.56
N HIS A 127 -13.03 1.54 -22.73
CA HIS A 127 -11.78 2.30 -22.89
C HIS A 127 -12.00 3.82 -22.76
N GLY A 128 -13.17 4.32 -23.15
CA GLY A 128 -13.51 5.75 -23.10
C GLY A 128 -13.86 6.25 -21.69
N PHE A 129 -14.32 5.37 -20.80
CA PHE A 129 -14.81 5.75 -19.48
C PHE A 129 -14.43 4.74 -18.38
N ILE A 130 -15.01 3.53 -18.42
CA ILE A 130 -14.99 2.57 -17.29
C ILE A 130 -13.56 2.30 -16.81
N LYS A 131 -12.62 2.05 -17.73
CA LYS A 131 -11.22 1.70 -17.43
C LYS A 131 -10.53 2.73 -16.53
N ASN A 132 -10.62 4.01 -16.90
CA ASN A 132 -9.91 5.07 -16.19
C ASN A 132 -10.69 5.57 -14.97
N TYR A 133 -12.02 5.58 -15.06
CA TYR A 133 -12.88 6.06 -13.98
C TYR A 133 -12.86 5.10 -12.78
N PHE A 134 -12.98 3.79 -13.02
CA PHE A 134 -12.95 2.76 -11.97
C PHE A 134 -11.55 2.15 -11.77
N GLN A 135 -10.55 2.58 -12.54
CA GLN A 135 -9.17 2.05 -12.49
C GLN A 135 -9.08 0.52 -12.68
N VAL A 136 -9.95 -0.03 -13.52
CA VAL A 136 -10.03 -1.46 -13.86
C VAL A 136 -9.29 -1.77 -15.15
N SER A 137 -9.05 -3.05 -15.43
CA SER A 137 -8.38 -3.52 -16.65
C SER A 137 -9.26 -4.46 -17.46
N GLY A 138 -9.03 -4.49 -18.77
CA GLY A 138 -9.74 -5.41 -19.65
C GLY A 138 -9.10 -5.47 -21.02
N SER A 139 -9.24 -6.62 -21.67
CA SER A 139 -8.70 -6.85 -23.02
C SER A 139 -9.55 -7.83 -23.79
N VAL A 140 -9.61 -7.65 -25.11
CA VAL A 140 -10.27 -8.62 -26.00
C VAL A 140 -9.29 -9.75 -26.29
N LYS A 141 -9.69 -10.98 -25.99
CA LYS A 141 -9.00 -12.21 -26.37
C LYS A 141 -9.71 -12.85 -27.55
N ILE A 142 -8.96 -13.18 -28.58
CA ILE A 142 -9.45 -13.94 -29.73
C ILE A 142 -9.19 -15.42 -29.43
N ARG A 143 -10.24 -16.23 -29.29
CA ARG A 143 -10.12 -17.69 -29.11
C ARG A 143 -10.42 -18.38 -30.43
N GLY A 144 -9.40 -19.02 -31.01
CA GLY A 144 -9.53 -19.74 -32.28
C GLY A 144 -10.09 -18.86 -33.41
N ASN A 145 -10.77 -19.48 -34.37
CA ASN A 145 -11.08 -18.79 -35.63
C ASN A 145 -12.30 -17.87 -35.64
N LYS A 146 -13.18 -17.77 -34.62
CA LYS A 146 -14.41 -16.93 -34.73
C LYS A 146 -15.04 -16.32 -33.47
N SER A 147 -14.41 -16.34 -32.28
CA SER A 147 -15.00 -15.65 -31.11
C SER A 147 -14.01 -14.70 -30.43
N ALA A 148 -14.45 -13.44 -30.30
CA ALA A 148 -13.78 -12.42 -29.50
C ALA A 148 -14.47 -12.36 -28.12
N LEU A 149 -13.71 -12.67 -27.07
CA LEU A 149 -14.16 -12.57 -25.69
C LEU A 149 -13.53 -11.34 -25.05
N PHE A 150 -14.33 -10.48 -24.43
CA PHE A 150 -13.80 -9.41 -23.60
C PHE A 150 -13.55 -9.95 -22.18
N GLU A 151 -12.29 -10.01 -21.77
CA GLU A 151 -11.91 -10.38 -20.41
C GLU A 151 -11.81 -9.10 -19.56
N PHE A 152 -12.75 -8.94 -18.63
CA PHE A 152 -12.72 -7.89 -17.61
C PHE A 152 -11.97 -8.37 -16.38
N THR A 153 -11.12 -7.52 -15.82
CA THR A 153 -10.34 -7.80 -14.60
C THR A 153 -10.39 -6.59 -13.68
N HIS A 154 -10.89 -6.80 -12.46
CA HIS A 154 -10.94 -5.74 -11.44
C HIS A 154 -9.53 -5.30 -11.02
N SER A 155 -8.62 -6.26 -10.85
CA SER A 155 -7.22 -6.02 -10.50
C SER A 155 -6.28 -6.70 -11.50
N SER A 156 -5.07 -6.13 -11.64
CA SER A 156 -4.01 -6.70 -12.47
C SER A 156 -3.13 -7.72 -11.74
N ALA A 157 -3.32 -7.87 -10.42
CA ALA A 157 -2.47 -8.70 -9.59
C ALA A 157 -3.00 -10.14 -9.52
N LYS A 158 -2.07 -11.09 -9.53
CA LYS A 158 -2.37 -12.50 -9.32
C LYS A 158 -1.98 -12.86 -7.89
N ILE A 159 -2.92 -13.42 -7.15
CA ILE A 159 -2.63 -13.95 -5.81
C ILE A 159 -1.89 -15.27 -6.01
N HIS A 160 -0.65 -15.33 -5.53
CA HIS A 160 0.08 -16.58 -5.44
C HIS A 160 -0.45 -17.35 -4.23
N GLN A 161 -0.77 -18.63 -4.43
CA GLN A 161 -1.01 -19.52 -3.31
C GLN A 161 0.33 -20.07 -2.84
N PRO A 162 0.59 -20.17 -1.52
CA PRO A 162 1.76 -20.86 -1.01
C PRO A 162 1.80 -22.29 -1.57
N SER A 163 2.94 -22.71 -2.11
CA SER A 163 3.14 -24.08 -2.59
C SER A 163 3.34 -25.09 -1.44
N PHE A 164 3.49 -24.60 -0.21
CA PHE A 164 3.73 -25.37 0.99
C PHE A 164 2.50 -25.35 1.93
N LYS A 165 2.27 -26.48 2.63
CA LYS A 165 1.24 -26.58 3.68
C LYS A 165 1.69 -25.92 4.99
N THR A 166 3.00 -25.95 5.25
CA THR A 166 3.64 -25.37 6.42
C THR A 166 4.99 -24.82 5.97
N TYR A 167 5.30 -23.60 6.37
CA TYR A 167 6.58 -23.00 6.05
C TYR A 167 7.71 -23.61 6.86
N LEU A 168 8.81 -23.91 6.16
CA LEU A 168 10.04 -24.42 6.74
C LEU A 168 11.18 -23.50 6.33
N THR A 169 12.09 -23.21 7.27
CA THR A 169 13.21 -22.30 7.05
C THR A 169 14.20 -22.84 6.01
N GLU A 170 14.38 -24.16 5.93
CA GLU A 170 15.15 -24.83 4.88
C GLU A 170 14.44 -24.86 3.51
N GLY A 171 13.14 -24.55 3.47
CA GLY A 171 12.35 -24.56 2.24
C GLY A 171 12.48 -23.28 1.39
N SER A 172 11.78 -23.29 0.26
CA SER A 172 11.61 -22.10 -0.60
C SER A 172 11.14 -20.91 0.23
N PHE A 173 11.72 -19.74 -0.03
CA PHE A 173 11.30 -18.50 0.62
C PHE A 173 10.03 -17.97 -0.06
N GLY A 174 8.88 -18.42 0.42
CA GLY A 174 7.60 -18.02 -0.15
C GLY A 174 7.52 -18.42 -1.63
N HIS A 175 7.14 -17.48 -2.48
CA HIS A 175 7.04 -17.64 -3.94
C HIS A 175 8.26 -17.08 -4.69
N PHE A 176 9.40 -16.88 -4.02
CA PHE A 176 10.58 -16.23 -4.62
C PHE A 176 11.23 -17.04 -5.73
N ALA A 177 10.94 -18.34 -5.88
CA ALA A 177 11.33 -19.10 -7.07
C ALA A 177 10.79 -18.48 -8.38
N ASN A 178 9.67 -17.74 -8.30
CA ASN A 178 9.07 -17.05 -9.44
C ASN A 178 9.62 -15.63 -9.66
N TYR A 179 10.54 -15.16 -8.81
CA TYR A 179 11.12 -13.83 -8.95
C TYR A 179 12.23 -13.83 -10.00
N ASN A 180 12.46 -12.66 -10.60
CA ASN A 180 13.61 -12.39 -11.46
C ASN A 180 14.19 -11.04 -11.02
N VAL A 181 14.98 -11.04 -9.95
CA VAL A 181 15.49 -9.83 -9.29
C VAL A 181 16.43 -9.09 -10.22
N ALA A 182 17.36 -9.79 -10.87
CA ALA A 182 18.34 -9.18 -11.78
C ALA A 182 17.69 -8.47 -12.97
N GLU A 183 16.56 -8.95 -13.50
CA GLU A 183 15.86 -8.34 -14.64
C GLU A 183 15.07 -7.06 -14.31
N ARG A 184 14.99 -6.66 -13.03
CA ARG A 184 14.20 -5.49 -12.63
C ARG A 184 14.85 -4.21 -13.15
N GLU A 185 14.04 -3.26 -13.61
CA GLU A 185 14.53 -1.96 -14.16
C GLU A 185 15.36 -1.13 -13.18
N ARG A 186 15.15 -1.35 -11.87
CA ARG A 186 15.91 -0.69 -10.81
C ARG A 186 17.27 -1.33 -10.54
N VAL A 187 17.59 -2.46 -11.16
CA VAL A 187 18.91 -3.09 -11.11
C VAL A 187 19.73 -2.54 -12.26
N ARG A 188 20.84 -1.86 -11.95
CA ARG A 188 21.74 -1.34 -12.98
C ARG A 188 22.50 -2.47 -13.66
N CYS A 189 23.05 -3.38 -12.85
CA CYS A 189 23.79 -4.56 -13.28
C CYS A 189 24.02 -5.49 -12.09
N VAL A 190 24.42 -6.72 -12.37
CA VAL A 190 25.10 -7.58 -11.40
C VAL A 190 26.58 -7.21 -11.40
N ASN A 191 27.09 -6.69 -10.28
CA ASN A 191 28.48 -6.25 -10.16
C ASN A 191 29.44 -7.40 -10.54
N ALA A 192 30.40 -7.12 -11.41
CA ALA A 192 31.25 -8.17 -11.98
C ALA A 192 32.26 -8.74 -10.99
N ALA A 193 32.67 -7.96 -9.98
CA ALA A 193 33.64 -8.38 -8.98
C ALA A 193 33.00 -9.26 -7.89
N SER A 194 31.80 -8.86 -7.42
CA SER A 194 31.14 -9.51 -6.28
C SER A 194 30.02 -10.47 -6.67
N GLY A 195 29.50 -10.43 -7.90
CA GLY A 195 28.31 -11.20 -8.29
C GLY A 195 27.00 -10.68 -7.71
N ILE A 196 26.99 -9.48 -7.12
CA ILE A 196 25.83 -8.91 -6.40
C ILE A 196 25.12 -7.81 -7.20
N PRO A 197 23.78 -7.78 -7.24
CA PRO A 197 23.03 -6.76 -7.98
C PRO A 197 23.12 -5.37 -7.36
N MET A 198 23.48 -4.37 -8.18
CA MET A 198 23.51 -2.96 -7.80
C MET A 198 22.21 -2.25 -8.19
N SER A 199 21.64 -1.50 -7.26
CA SER A 199 20.39 -0.75 -7.44
C SER A 199 20.63 0.67 -7.90
N ILE A 200 19.64 1.23 -8.60
CA ILE A 200 19.50 2.65 -8.95
C ILE A 200 18.13 3.19 -8.53
N GLN A 201 17.49 2.53 -7.56
CA GLN A 201 16.09 2.81 -7.21
C GLN A 201 15.87 4.25 -6.71
N TRP A 202 16.82 4.80 -5.97
CA TRP A 202 16.74 6.16 -5.41
C TRP A 202 17.95 7.05 -5.72
N SER A 203 18.90 6.54 -6.50
CA SER A 203 20.09 7.26 -6.94
C SER A 203 20.44 6.84 -8.35
N THR A 204 20.92 7.78 -9.17
CA THR A 204 21.46 7.49 -10.50
C THR A 204 22.82 6.81 -10.41
N VAL A 205 23.55 7.03 -9.31
CA VAL A 205 24.80 6.34 -8.98
C VAL A 205 24.44 4.96 -8.42
N PRO A 206 24.92 3.86 -9.02
CA PRO A 206 24.62 2.51 -8.56
C PRO A 206 25.13 2.24 -7.14
N TYR A 207 24.33 1.55 -6.33
CA TYR A 207 24.66 1.21 -4.95
C TYR A 207 24.14 -0.19 -4.57
N PHE A 208 24.78 -0.84 -3.61
CA PHE A 208 24.26 -2.10 -3.07
C PHE A 208 23.09 -1.80 -2.13
N TYR A 209 21.90 -2.26 -2.50
CA TYR A 209 20.70 -2.10 -1.67
C TYR A 209 20.41 -3.42 -0.94
N PRO A 210 20.56 -3.49 0.39
CA PRO A 210 20.50 -4.76 1.14
C PRO A 210 19.24 -5.59 0.87
N VAL A 211 18.06 -4.95 0.80
CA VAL A 211 16.81 -5.67 0.46
C VAL A 211 16.91 -6.36 -0.90
N GLN A 212 17.46 -5.67 -1.91
CA GLN A 212 17.61 -6.23 -3.26
C GLN A 212 18.65 -7.36 -3.28
N VAL A 213 19.76 -7.18 -2.55
CA VAL A 213 20.80 -8.20 -2.42
C VAL A 213 20.23 -9.46 -1.78
N SER A 214 19.56 -9.35 -0.64
CA SER A 214 18.98 -10.50 0.04
C SER A 214 17.85 -11.16 -0.78
N GLN A 215 17.03 -10.39 -1.50
CA GLN A 215 16.02 -10.94 -2.41
C GLN A 215 16.65 -11.76 -3.54
N PHE A 216 17.79 -11.33 -4.08
CA PHE A 216 18.53 -12.07 -5.10
C PHE A 216 19.04 -13.41 -4.57
N GLY A 217 19.59 -13.42 -3.36
CA GLY A 217 19.96 -14.67 -2.68
C GLY A 217 18.77 -15.59 -2.43
N LEU A 218 17.67 -15.07 -1.86
CA LEU A 218 16.47 -15.87 -1.56
C LEU A 218 15.78 -16.41 -2.81
N GLU A 219 15.77 -15.66 -3.91
CA GLU A 219 15.32 -16.14 -5.22
C GLU A 219 16.17 -17.33 -5.66
N HIS A 220 17.49 -17.16 -5.72
CA HIS A 220 18.38 -18.20 -6.20
C HIS A 220 18.37 -19.44 -5.30
N TYR A 221 18.31 -19.27 -3.98
CA TYR A 221 18.09 -20.39 -3.07
C TYR A 221 16.79 -21.14 -3.41
N SER A 222 15.68 -20.41 -3.53
CA SER A 222 14.37 -21.01 -3.80
C SER A 222 14.34 -21.73 -5.16
N ARG A 223 14.97 -21.15 -6.19
CA ARG A 223 15.12 -21.78 -7.50
C ARG A 223 16.01 -23.01 -7.47
N SER A 224 17.07 -23.03 -6.66
CA SER A 224 17.92 -24.22 -6.54
C SER A 224 17.16 -25.46 -6.04
N LEU A 225 16.04 -25.27 -5.32
CA LEU A 225 15.18 -26.35 -4.86
C LEU A 225 14.21 -26.85 -5.94
N THR A 226 13.88 -26.03 -6.93
CA THR A 226 12.91 -26.35 -7.99
C THR A 226 13.54 -26.62 -9.35
N GLU A 227 14.77 -26.15 -9.56
CA GLU A 227 15.53 -26.18 -10.81
C GLU A 227 16.91 -26.80 -10.52
N PRO A 228 17.02 -28.14 -10.50
CA PRO A 228 18.29 -28.81 -10.26
C PRO A 228 19.28 -28.58 -11.42
N LEU A 229 20.56 -28.51 -11.07
CA LEU A 229 21.63 -28.26 -12.04
C LEU A 229 22.09 -29.58 -12.68
N ASP A 230 21.42 -29.99 -13.76
CA ASP A 230 21.67 -31.29 -14.40
C ASP A 230 22.54 -31.21 -15.67
N ARG A 231 22.78 -29.99 -16.19
CA ARG A 231 23.53 -29.75 -17.44
C ARG A 231 24.73 -28.84 -17.17
N VAL A 232 25.91 -29.44 -16.95
CA VAL A 232 27.16 -28.70 -16.75
C VAL A 232 28.19 -29.22 -17.76
N TYR A 233 28.75 -28.31 -18.56
CA TYR A 233 29.72 -28.64 -19.59
C TYR A 233 31.08 -28.08 -19.21
N ASP A 234 32.06 -28.95 -19.01
CA ASP A 234 33.44 -28.55 -18.78
C ASP A 234 34.06 -28.02 -20.07
N LEU A 235 34.57 -26.79 -19.99
CA LEU A 235 35.17 -26.08 -21.11
C LEU A 235 36.69 -26.15 -21.12
N LEU A 236 37.37 -26.87 -20.24
CA LEU A 236 38.84 -27.01 -20.27
C LEU A 236 39.23 -28.44 -20.68
N ASP A 237 38.63 -29.44 -20.06
CA ASP A 237 38.92 -30.85 -20.37
C ASP A 237 38.51 -31.19 -21.83
N SER A 238 37.43 -30.56 -22.32
CA SER A 238 36.99 -30.70 -23.72
C SER A 238 37.81 -29.87 -24.73
N VAL A 239 38.44 -28.74 -24.33
CA VAL A 239 39.28 -27.89 -25.20
C VAL A 239 40.56 -28.62 -25.60
N PHE A 240 41.26 -29.18 -24.61
CA PHE A 240 42.66 -29.55 -24.80
C PHE A 240 42.84 -30.99 -25.28
N GLU A 241 41.80 -31.81 -25.36
CA GLU A 241 41.92 -33.17 -25.88
C GLU A 241 41.71 -33.30 -27.41
N LYS A 242 41.08 -32.33 -28.10
CA LYS A 242 40.65 -32.53 -29.50
C LYS A 242 40.99 -31.42 -30.53
N GLU A 243 41.36 -30.20 -30.15
CA GLU A 243 41.66 -29.13 -31.12
C GLU A 243 43.03 -28.45 -30.88
N ASN A 244 43.94 -28.57 -31.85
CA ASN A 244 45.35 -28.16 -31.74
C ASN A 244 45.60 -26.63 -31.72
N VAL A 245 44.58 -25.78 -31.93
CA VAL A 245 44.80 -24.34 -32.13
C VAL A 245 44.76 -23.54 -30.82
N GLU A 246 43.92 -23.92 -29.86
CA GLU A 246 43.80 -23.24 -28.55
C GLU A 246 44.98 -23.59 -27.60
N LYS A 247 45.59 -24.78 -27.75
CA LYS A 247 46.80 -25.23 -27.01
C LYS A 247 48.02 -24.33 -27.17
N ALA A 248 48.17 -23.64 -28.30
CA ALA A 248 49.38 -22.88 -28.59
C ALA A 248 49.53 -21.62 -27.71
N MET A 249 48.43 -21.13 -27.11
CA MET A 249 48.38 -19.88 -26.35
C MET A 249 48.16 -20.06 -24.85
N PHE A 250 47.86 -21.29 -24.41
CA PHE A 250 47.73 -21.66 -23.00
C PHE A 250 48.75 -22.74 -22.64
N PHE A 251 49.40 -22.61 -21.50
CA PHE A 251 50.34 -23.61 -20.99
C PHE A 251 49.94 -24.07 -19.58
N ARG A 252 50.21 -25.34 -19.28
CA ARG A 252 49.92 -25.90 -17.96
C ARG A 252 50.99 -25.48 -16.98
N ARG A 253 50.60 -24.99 -15.80
CA ARG A 253 51.53 -24.71 -14.70
C ARG A 253 51.30 -25.73 -13.59
N SER A 254 52.28 -26.60 -13.35
CA SER A 254 52.34 -27.44 -12.15
C SER A 254 52.74 -26.56 -10.97
N SER A 255 51.78 -25.86 -10.37
CA SER A 255 52.05 -25.01 -9.20
C SER A 255 51.77 -25.75 -7.91
N ILE A 256 52.78 -25.76 -7.04
CA ILE A 256 52.88 -26.36 -5.69
C ILE A 256 51.97 -25.66 -4.65
N VAL A 257 50.95 -24.92 -5.09
CA VAL A 257 50.05 -24.16 -4.21
C VAL A 257 48.76 -24.96 -4.00
N SER A 258 48.81 -25.84 -2.99
CA SER A 258 47.69 -26.48 -2.27
C SER A 258 46.44 -26.89 -3.08
N GLY A 259 46.34 -28.19 -3.38
CA GLY A 259 45.12 -29.02 -3.21
C GLY A 259 43.98 -28.91 -4.23
N GLU A 260 43.50 -27.72 -4.58
CA GLU A 260 42.23 -27.56 -5.36
C GLU A 260 42.41 -27.13 -6.81
N HIS A 261 43.64 -26.79 -7.22
CA HIS A 261 43.91 -26.14 -8.53
C HIS A 261 45.05 -26.80 -9.31
N GLU A 262 45.20 -28.12 -9.24
CA GLU A 262 46.26 -28.89 -9.93
C GLU A 262 46.18 -28.83 -11.47
N ASN A 263 45.02 -28.46 -12.03
CA ASN A 263 44.74 -28.41 -13.47
C ASN A 263 44.59 -27.00 -14.05
N ALA A 264 45.34 -26.02 -13.54
CA ALA A 264 45.28 -24.65 -14.03
C ALA A 264 45.95 -24.45 -15.41
N TRP A 265 45.27 -23.69 -16.27
CA TRP A 265 45.75 -23.27 -17.59
C TRP A 265 46.14 -21.80 -17.55
N CYS A 266 47.40 -21.50 -17.86
CA CYS A 266 47.95 -20.16 -17.79
C CYS A 266 48.08 -19.52 -19.16
N PHE A 267 47.90 -18.20 -19.20
CA PHE A 267 48.04 -17.38 -20.40
C PHE A 267 48.91 -16.15 -20.10
N SER A 268 49.61 -15.69 -21.12
CA SER A 268 50.37 -14.44 -21.07
C SER A 268 50.27 -13.74 -22.41
N THR A 269 49.68 -12.55 -22.41
CA THR A 269 49.68 -11.64 -23.56
C THR A 269 50.66 -10.51 -23.29
N PHE A 270 51.58 -10.29 -24.22
CA PHE A 270 52.46 -9.13 -24.20
C PHE A 270 51.75 -7.98 -24.94
N SER A 271 51.85 -6.77 -24.41
CA SER A 271 51.16 -5.56 -24.86
C SER A 271 51.64 -5.07 -26.24
N SER A 272 51.42 -5.85 -27.29
CA SER A 272 51.56 -5.43 -28.68
C SER A 272 50.22 -5.65 -29.40
N PRO A 273 49.69 -4.65 -30.14
CA PRO A 273 48.44 -4.77 -30.89
C PRO A 273 48.42 -5.91 -31.93
N SER A 274 49.60 -6.42 -32.29
CA SER A 274 49.79 -7.50 -33.27
C SER A 274 49.75 -8.92 -32.68
N VAL A 275 49.68 -9.07 -31.35
CA VAL A 275 49.67 -10.40 -30.71
C VAL A 275 48.24 -10.91 -30.60
N THR A 276 48.01 -12.09 -31.18
CA THR A 276 46.72 -12.80 -31.10
C THR A 276 46.37 -13.10 -29.64
N LYS A 277 45.16 -12.72 -29.21
CA LYS A 277 44.71 -12.98 -27.83
C LYS A 277 44.40 -14.47 -27.62
N PRO A 278 44.73 -15.06 -26.46
CA PRO A 278 44.27 -16.38 -26.06
C PRO A 278 42.74 -16.41 -26.03
N VAL A 279 42.14 -17.41 -26.67
CA VAL A 279 40.68 -17.56 -26.81
C VAL A 279 40.27 -18.98 -26.43
N ILE A 280 39.10 -19.10 -25.79
CA ILE A 280 38.40 -20.36 -25.54
C ILE A 280 37.04 -20.31 -26.23
N SER A 281 36.76 -21.28 -27.10
CA SER A 281 35.46 -21.46 -27.72
C SER A 281 34.40 -21.91 -26.72
N LEU A 282 33.29 -21.17 -26.62
CA LEU A 282 32.12 -21.46 -25.79
C LEU A 282 31.01 -22.20 -26.58
N SER A 283 31.06 -22.15 -27.92
CA SER A 283 30.07 -22.77 -28.82
C SER A 283 30.71 -23.91 -29.59
N ARG A 284 30.26 -25.15 -29.34
CA ARG A 284 30.77 -26.38 -29.97
C ARG A 284 29.63 -27.30 -30.38
N LYS A 285 29.91 -28.29 -31.22
CA LYS A 285 28.88 -29.24 -31.71
C LYS A 285 28.24 -30.06 -30.58
N ASP A 286 28.98 -30.29 -29.50
CA ASP A 286 28.59 -31.08 -28.32
C ASP A 286 27.99 -30.24 -27.19
N ILE A 287 28.03 -28.91 -27.30
CA ILE A 287 27.51 -27.98 -26.28
C ILE A 287 26.16 -27.42 -26.75
N PRO A 288 25.08 -27.56 -25.94
CA PRO A 288 23.80 -26.95 -26.24
C PRO A 288 23.88 -25.42 -26.35
N THR A 289 23.16 -24.86 -27.31
CA THR A 289 23.20 -23.41 -27.59
C THR A 289 22.38 -22.58 -26.62
N ASP A 290 21.59 -23.20 -25.74
CA ASP A 290 20.72 -22.55 -24.76
C ASP A 290 21.41 -22.23 -23.42
N LEU A 291 22.68 -22.60 -23.26
CA LEU A 291 23.43 -22.35 -22.03
C LEU A 291 23.98 -20.92 -22.00
N VAL A 292 23.71 -20.19 -20.91
CA VAL A 292 24.02 -18.76 -20.81
C VAL A 292 24.80 -18.37 -19.55
N THR A 293 25.02 -19.30 -18.62
CA THR A 293 25.77 -19.03 -17.39
C THR A 293 27.18 -19.59 -17.48
N LEU A 294 28.18 -18.71 -17.38
CA LEU A 294 29.60 -19.06 -17.38
C LEU A 294 30.15 -19.02 -15.95
N ARG A 295 30.81 -20.09 -15.51
CA ARG A 295 31.47 -20.19 -14.21
C ARG A 295 32.94 -20.55 -14.41
N PHE A 296 33.88 -19.87 -13.76
CA PHE A 296 35.31 -20.19 -13.81
C PHE A 296 36.08 -19.56 -12.65
N SER A 297 37.31 -20.02 -12.40
CA SER A 297 38.24 -19.38 -11.48
C SER A 297 39.40 -18.75 -12.24
N LEU A 298 39.84 -17.56 -11.81
CA LEU A 298 40.93 -16.80 -12.41
C LEU A 298 41.94 -16.39 -11.33
N LEU A 299 43.21 -16.70 -11.58
CA LEU A 299 44.37 -16.27 -10.82
C LEU A 299 45.09 -15.16 -11.59
N PRO A 300 44.94 -13.87 -11.22
CA PRO A 300 45.67 -12.79 -11.86
C PRO A 300 47.13 -12.77 -11.39
N VAL A 301 48.06 -12.86 -12.33
CA VAL A 301 49.50 -12.76 -12.08
C VAL A 301 50.00 -11.34 -12.37
N GLY A 302 49.48 -10.72 -13.44
CA GLY A 302 49.76 -9.32 -13.82
C GLY A 302 48.90 -8.29 -13.07
N SER A 303 49.22 -7.00 -13.24
CA SER A 303 48.41 -5.88 -12.72
C SER A 303 47.04 -5.78 -13.37
N ASN A 304 46.99 -6.04 -14.68
CA ASN A 304 45.84 -5.78 -15.53
C ASN A 304 45.51 -7.10 -16.22
N VAL A 305 44.50 -7.78 -15.70
CA VAL A 305 43.96 -9.01 -16.30
C VAL A 305 42.52 -8.73 -16.68
N ASN A 306 42.22 -8.88 -17.97
CA ASN A 306 40.90 -8.60 -18.53
C ASN A 306 40.44 -9.80 -19.34
N PHE A 307 39.13 -9.92 -19.49
CA PHE A 307 38.55 -10.90 -20.40
C PHE A 307 37.36 -10.31 -21.14
N THR A 308 37.12 -10.78 -22.36
CA THR A 308 36.02 -10.33 -23.19
C THR A 308 35.23 -11.53 -23.67
N ILE A 309 33.92 -11.50 -23.51
CA ILE A 309 33.01 -12.57 -23.95
C ILE A 309 32.24 -12.08 -25.17
N PHE A 310 32.21 -12.92 -26.21
CA PHE A 310 31.57 -12.63 -27.48
C PHE A 310 30.25 -13.40 -27.56
N ILE A 311 29.15 -12.69 -27.80
CA ILE A 311 27.80 -13.24 -27.80
C ILE A 311 27.12 -12.88 -29.11
N ARG A 312 26.58 -13.87 -29.82
CA ARG A 312 25.77 -13.63 -31.03
C ARG A 312 24.30 -13.53 -30.65
N ARG A 313 23.63 -12.49 -31.13
CA ARG A 313 22.18 -12.37 -31.05
C ARG A 313 21.54 -13.04 -32.27
N LEU A 314 20.61 -13.98 -32.07
CA LEU A 314 20.06 -14.82 -33.13
C LEU A 314 19.14 -14.06 -34.10
N ASP A 315 18.38 -13.10 -33.60
CA ASP A 315 17.40 -12.34 -34.40
C ASP A 315 18.04 -11.31 -35.35
N THR A 316 19.17 -10.74 -34.97
CA THR A 316 19.87 -9.66 -35.68
C THR A 316 21.21 -10.11 -36.25
N SER A 317 21.69 -11.29 -35.86
CA SER A 317 23.04 -11.81 -36.16
C SER A 317 24.20 -10.92 -35.71
N LEU A 318 23.93 -9.86 -34.94
CA LEU A 318 24.94 -8.97 -34.38
C LEU A 318 25.75 -9.70 -33.29
N VAL A 319 27.06 -9.42 -33.25
CA VAL A 319 27.96 -9.94 -32.22
C VAL A 319 28.21 -8.84 -31.19
N TYR A 320 27.76 -9.08 -29.97
CA TYR A 320 28.00 -8.25 -28.81
C TYR A 320 29.29 -8.68 -28.11
N ARG A 321 30.01 -7.71 -27.54
CA ARG A 321 31.25 -7.92 -26.78
C ARG A 321 31.06 -7.39 -25.37
N ILE A 322 31.18 -8.28 -24.39
CA ILE A 322 31.13 -7.93 -22.97
C ILE A 322 32.55 -7.94 -22.43
N HIS A 323 33.09 -6.76 -22.16
CA HIS A 323 34.46 -6.55 -21.67
C HIS A 323 34.46 -6.49 -20.14
N TYR A 324 35.25 -7.33 -19.49
CA TYR A 324 35.46 -7.32 -18.05
C TYR A 324 36.86 -6.84 -17.76
N ASN A 325 36.95 -5.68 -17.09
CA ASN A 325 38.20 -4.93 -16.98
C ASN A 325 38.59 -4.67 -15.52
N SER A 326 39.82 -5.02 -15.15
CA SER A 326 40.38 -4.90 -13.80
C SER A 326 40.92 -3.51 -13.42
N ILE A 327 40.98 -2.57 -14.37
CA ILE A 327 41.46 -1.21 -14.12
C ILE A 327 40.34 -0.30 -13.61
N THR A 328 39.13 -0.49 -14.12
CA THR A 328 37.99 0.38 -13.81
C THR A 328 37.14 -0.19 -12.69
N SER A 329 36.78 0.69 -11.75
CA SER A 329 35.81 0.43 -10.69
C SER A 329 34.39 0.82 -11.08
N GLU A 330 34.17 1.40 -12.26
CA GLU A 330 32.82 1.70 -12.74
C GLU A 330 32.05 0.39 -12.98
N PRO A 331 30.84 0.21 -12.41
CA PRO A 331 30.13 -1.06 -12.49
C PRO A 331 29.80 -1.52 -13.91
N ILE A 332 29.36 -0.59 -14.77
CA ILE A 332 28.99 -0.86 -16.16
C ILE A 332 29.08 0.42 -16.99
N ARG A 333 29.62 0.34 -18.21
CA ARG A 333 29.75 1.44 -19.18
C ARG A 333 29.46 0.95 -20.60
N ILE A 334 28.77 1.76 -21.39
CA ILE A 334 28.60 1.51 -22.84
C ILE A 334 29.78 2.10 -23.59
N LEU A 335 30.45 1.28 -24.41
CA LEU A 335 31.55 1.71 -25.28
C LEU A 335 31.01 2.09 -26.66
N ASN A 336 30.11 1.27 -27.21
CA ASN A 336 29.37 1.52 -28.45
C ASN A 336 28.08 0.67 -28.46
N GLU A 337 27.37 0.60 -29.59
CA GLU A 337 26.08 -0.13 -29.67
C GLU A 337 26.17 -1.65 -29.40
N THR A 338 27.32 -2.27 -29.60
CA THR A 338 27.52 -3.73 -29.40
C THR A 338 28.54 -4.06 -28.32
N ASP A 339 29.26 -3.08 -27.79
CA ASP A 339 30.32 -3.27 -26.81
C ASP A 339 29.93 -2.64 -25.46
N VAL A 340 29.86 -3.48 -24.44
CA VAL A 340 29.60 -3.10 -23.05
C VAL A 340 30.79 -3.48 -22.19
N LEU A 341 31.16 -2.60 -21.26
CA LEU A 341 32.23 -2.82 -20.30
C LEU A 341 31.65 -2.98 -18.90
N PHE A 342 32.15 -3.96 -18.16
CA PHE A 342 31.92 -4.18 -16.75
C PHE A 342 33.24 -4.03 -15.98
N GLY A 343 33.23 -3.23 -14.92
CA GLY A 343 34.39 -3.05 -14.04
C GLY A 343 34.52 -4.20 -13.05
N LEU A 344 35.68 -4.85 -13.03
CA LEU A 344 36.08 -5.84 -12.03
C LEU A 344 36.72 -5.17 -10.81
N GLY A 345 37.19 -3.92 -10.95
CA GLY A 345 38.10 -3.32 -9.98
C GLY A 345 39.44 -4.06 -9.89
N ALA A 346 40.32 -3.56 -9.02
CA ALA A 346 41.64 -4.13 -8.85
C ALA A 346 41.57 -5.53 -8.23
N LEU A 347 41.83 -6.56 -9.03
CA LEU A 347 41.89 -7.94 -8.55
C LEU A 347 43.16 -8.16 -7.71
N LYS A 348 43.02 -8.87 -6.58
CA LYS A 348 44.17 -9.23 -5.73
C LYS A 348 45.08 -10.19 -6.50
N ARG A 349 46.34 -9.79 -6.72
CA ARG A 349 47.35 -10.61 -7.42
C ARG A 349 47.64 -11.90 -6.66
N ASN A 350 47.85 -12.98 -7.40
CA ASN A 350 48.17 -14.32 -6.88
C ASN A 350 47.13 -14.87 -5.89
N VAL A 351 45.89 -14.39 -5.97
CA VAL A 351 44.74 -14.93 -5.24
C VAL A 351 43.73 -15.42 -6.26
N TRP A 352 43.17 -16.61 -6.07
CA TRP A 352 42.12 -17.13 -6.94
C TRP A 352 40.81 -16.35 -6.73
N HIS A 353 40.18 -15.93 -7.82
CA HIS A 353 38.86 -15.30 -7.84
C HIS A 353 37.90 -16.17 -8.64
N ARG A 354 36.77 -16.55 -8.06
CA ARG A 354 35.69 -17.23 -8.79
C ARG A 354 34.78 -16.22 -9.45
N PHE A 355 34.46 -16.44 -10.72
CA PHE A 355 33.48 -15.68 -11.47
C PHE A 355 32.32 -16.57 -11.87
N THR A 356 31.11 -16.08 -11.65
CA THR A 356 29.86 -16.67 -12.13
C THR A 356 29.06 -15.57 -12.81
N ARG A 357 28.93 -15.66 -14.14
CA ARG A 357 28.29 -14.63 -14.98
C ARG A 357 27.13 -15.20 -15.76
N ASP A 358 25.97 -14.60 -15.61
CA ASP A 358 24.83 -14.79 -16.49
C ASP A 358 24.96 -13.85 -17.69
N LEU A 359 25.34 -14.41 -18.84
CA LEU A 359 25.62 -13.67 -20.05
C LEU A 359 24.37 -13.05 -20.68
N HIS A 360 23.20 -13.65 -20.43
CA HIS A 360 21.92 -13.08 -20.85
C HIS A 360 21.62 -11.82 -20.05
N ILE A 361 21.77 -11.87 -18.73
CA ILE A 361 21.56 -10.72 -17.85
C ILE A 361 22.57 -9.59 -18.13
N ASP A 362 23.85 -9.91 -18.30
CA ASP A 362 24.87 -8.90 -18.58
C ASP A 362 24.63 -8.20 -19.93
N MET A 363 24.23 -8.96 -20.96
CA MET A 363 23.83 -8.39 -22.25
C MET A 363 22.56 -7.54 -22.15
N LEU A 364 21.55 -8.00 -21.40
CA LEU A 364 20.29 -7.29 -21.18
C LEU A 364 20.55 -5.92 -20.55
N HIS A 365 21.38 -5.85 -19.50
CA HIS A 365 21.72 -4.58 -18.85
C HIS A 365 22.52 -3.65 -19.76
N GLY A 366 23.47 -4.18 -20.54
CA GLY A 366 24.19 -3.40 -21.55
C GLY A 366 23.25 -2.76 -22.58
N GLN A 367 22.29 -3.52 -23.12
CA GLN A 367 21.31 -2.99 -24.07
C GLN A 367 20.37 -1.95 -23.45
N GLN A 368 19.90 -2.19 -22.23
CA GLN A 368 19.03 -1.25 -21.52
C GLN A 368 19.75 0.09 -21.28
N LEU A 369 21.05 0.06 -20.98
CA LEU A 369 21.85 1.25 -20.76
C LEU A 369 22.15 2.02 -22.06
N ALA A 370 22.30 1.34 -23.19
CA ALA A 370 22.55 1.97 -24.50
C ALA A 370 21.30 2.66 -25.09
N SER A 371 20.09 2.24 -24.68
CA SER A 371 18.83 2.74 -25.25
C SER A 371 18.48 4.17 -24.79
N ARG A 372 18.43 5.14 -25.73
CA ARG A 372 18.02 6.54 -25.47
C ARG A 372 16.51 6.75 -25.27
N LYS A 373 15.67 5.87 -25.81
CA LYS A 373 14.22 5.88 -25.55
C LYS A 373 13.98 5.02 -24.31
N LYS A 374 13.04 5.41 -23.43
CA LYS A 374 12.41 4.48 -22.47
C LYS A 374 11.68 3.40 -23.29
N LEU A 375 12.43 2.48 -23.88
CA LEU A 375 11.89 1.37 -24.65
C LEU A 375 11.12 0.52 -23.66
N LYS A 376 9.79 0.45 -23.84
CA LYS A 376 8.97 -0.60 -23.21
C LYS A 376 9.71 -1.92 -23.41
N ARG A 377 10.21 -2.52 -22.32
CA ARG A 377 10.90 -3.82 -22.24
C ARG A 377 11.21 -4.40 -23.63
N ALA A 378 12.38 -4.10 -24.19
CA ALA A 378 12.91 -5.01 -25.20
C ALA A 378 13.14 -6.33 -24.46
N LYS A 379 12.18 -7.26 -24.55
CA LYS A 379 12.35 -8.61 -24.03
C LYS A 379 13.47 -9.22 -24.84
N LEU A 380 14.61 -9.45 -24.22
CA LEU A 380 15.67 -10.30 -24.76
C LEU A 380 15.46 -11.67 -24.12
N PRO A 381 14.87 -12.66 -24.80
CA PRO A 381 14.81 -14.02 -24.27
C PRO A 381 16.21 -14.60 -24.17
N ALA A 382 16.53 -15.38 -23.13
CA ALA A 382 17.82 -16.08 -23.05
C ALA A 382 18.08 -16.97 -24.28
N SER A 383 17.03 -17.58 -24.84
CA SER A 383 17.09 -18.37 -26.07
C SER A 383 17.43 -17.59 -27.35
N SER A 384 17.53 -16.25 -27.27
CA SER A 384 17.88 -15.39 -28.41
C SER A 384 19.37 -15.07 -28.50
N ILE A 385 20.20 -15.61 -27.60
CA ILE A 385 21.63 -15.37 -27.56
C ILE A 385 22.42 -16.69 -27.63
N ILE A 386 23.62 -16.63 -28.20
CA ILE A 386 24.58 -17.76 -28.22
C ILE A 386 25.95 -17.23 -27.80
N PRO A 387 26.53 -17.70 -26.67
CA PRO A 387 27.93 -17.45 -26.34
C PRO A 387 28.85 -18.09 -27.38
N LEU A 388 29.77 -17.33 -27.97
CA LEU A 388 30.65 -17.82 -29.03
C LEU A 388 32.03 -18.22 -28.50
N TYR A 389 32.75 -17.27 -27.91
CA TYR A 389 34.10 -17.46 -27.39
C TYR A 389 34.44 -16.41 -26.34
N MET A 390 35.47 -16.69 -25.54
CA MET A 390 36.00 -15.81 -24.51
C MET A 390 37.49 -15.56 -24.78
N SER A 391 37.90 -14.30 -24.85
CA SER A 391 39.30 -13.91 -25.02
C SER A 391 39.89 -13.35 -23.73
N PHE A 392 41.17 -13.60 -23.48
CA PHE A 392 41.89 -13.09 -22.32
C PHE A 392 42.97 -12.07 -22.71
N ASP A 393 43.25 -11.15 -21.80
CA ASP A 393 44.27 -10.10 -21.92
C ASP A 393 44.97 -9.92 -20.56
N GLY A 394 46.28 -9.64 -20.57
CA GLY A 394 47.16 -9.70 -19.42
C GLY A 394 47.81 -11.07 -19.17
N GLN A 395 48.16 -11.30 -17.91
CA GLN A 395 48.84 -12.51 -17.42
C GLN A 395 48.07 -13.14 -16.27
N GLY A 396 47.65 -14.39 -16.42
CA GLY A 396 46.89 -15.10 -15.40
C GLY A 396 46.77 -16.59 -15.67
N CYS A 397 46.07 -17.29 -14.78
CA CYS A 397 45.71 -18.70 -14.94
C CYS A 397 44.23 -18.91 -14.66
N ILE A 398 43.62 -19.89 -15.32
CA ILE A 398 42.21 -20.25 -15.17
C ILE A 398 42.04 -21.72 -14.84
N CYS A 399 40.97 -22.06 -14.13
CA CYS A 399 40.53 -23.44 -13.90
C CYS A 399 39.03 -23.52 -13.66
N ASN A 400 38.48 -24.73 -13.62
CA ASN A 400 37.08 -25.03 -13.30
C ASN A 400 36.09 -24.22 -14.16
N MET A 401 36.38 -24.10 -15.46
CA MET A 401 35.57 -23.32 -16.40
C MET A 401 34.44 -24.17 -16.96
N THR A 402 33.20 -23.81 -16.63
CA THR A 402 32.00 -24.53 -17.03
C THR A 402 30.97 -23.60 -17.68
N LEU A 403 30.20 -24.14 -18.62
CA LEU A 403 29.00 -23.50 -19.17
C LEU A 403 27.76 -24.29 -18.76
N GLN A 404 26.73 -23.58 -18.30
CA GLN A 404 25.56 -24.17 -17.67
C GLN A 404 24.30 -23.29 -17.82
N PRO A 405 23.08 -23.80 -17.57
CA PRO A 405 21.86 -23.01 -17.67
C PRO A 405 21.82 -21.90 -16.61
N HIS A 406 22.21 -22.22 -15.38
CA HIS A 406 22.15 -21.34 -14.21
C HIS A 406 23.23 -21.70 -13.19
N ALA A 407 23.44 -20.83 -12.20
CA ALA A 407 24.35 -21.06 -11.07
C ALA A 407 23.73 -20.56 -9.76
N HIS A 408 22.55 -21.09 -9.43
CA HIS A 408 21.74 -20.63 -8.31
C HIS A 408 22.47 -20.69 -6.95
N LEU A 409 23.13 -21.81 -6.62
CA LEU A 409 23.84 -21.91 -5.35
C LEU A 409 25.05 -20.97 -5.26
N ASP A 410 25.80 -20.78 -6.36
CA ASP A 410 26.89 -19.80 -6.41
C ASP A 410 26.37 -18.39 -6.09
N ASN A 411 25.31 -17.95 -6.79
CA ASN A 411 24.73 -16.61 -6.57
C ASN A 411 24.15 -16.46 -5.15
N PHE A 412 23.59 -17.53 -4.58
CA PHE A 412 23.12 -17.56 -3.21
C PHE A 412 24.28 -17.39 -2.21
N PHE A 413 25.37 -18.15 -2.36
CA PHE A 413 26.52 -18.04 -1.48
C PHE A 413 27.30 -16.74 -1.66
N ASP A 414 27.39 -16.20 -2.87
CA ASP A 414 27.89 -14.84 -3.11
C ASP A 414 27.10 -13.82 -2.29
N THR A 415 25.77 -13.95 -2.28
CA THR A 415 24.90 -13.11 -1.45
C THR A 415 25.17 -13.29 0.04
N ALA A 416 25.24 -14.53 0.52
CA ALA A 416 25.46 -14.83 1.93
C ALA A 416 26.82 -14.28 2.43
N ASN A 417 27.88 -14.48 1.64
CA ASN A 417 29.22 -13.96 1.92
C ASN A 417 29.24 -12.44 1.91
N TRP A 418 28.61 -11.81 0.91
CA TRP A 418 28.50 -10.36 0.86
C TRP A 418 27.79 -9.81 2.10
N LEU A 419 26.72 -10.45 2.58
CA LEU A 419 26.02 -10.05 3.80
C LEU A 419 26.92 -10.17 5.04
N VAL A 420 27.72 -11.23 5.16
CA VAL A 420 28.67 -11.38 6.26
C VAL A 420 29.74 -10.27 6.23
N GLU A 421 30.31 -10.01 5.05
CA GLU A 421 31.41 -9.06 4.86
C GLU A 421 30.99 -7.59 4.99
N ASN A 422 29.73 -7.27 4.70
CA ASN A 422 29.21 -5.90 4.67
C ASN A 422 28.25 -5.60 5.83
N GLN A 423 28.16 -6.48 6.82
CA GLN A 423 27.46 -6.18 8.07
C GLN A 423 28.32 -5.25 8.93
N ASP A 424 27.72 -4.17 9.43
CA ASP A 424 28.43 -3.24 10.31
C ASP A 424 28.51 -3.72 11.77
N SER A 425 29.18 -2.92 12.61
CA SER A 425 29.36 -3.20 14.03
C SER A 425 28.06 -3.19 14.84
N PHE A 426 26.98 -2.60 14.33
CA PHE A 426 25.66 -2.61 14.96
C PHE A 426 24.81 -3.80 14.52
N GLY A 427 25.35 -4.68 13.65
CA GLY A 427 24.64 -5.83 13.11
C GLY A 427 23.76 -5.51 11.89
N GLY A 428 23.82 -4.29 11.37
CA GLY A 428 22.97 -3.84 10.27
C GLY A 428 23.65 -3.81 8.91
N TRP A 429 22.83 -3.64 7.89
CA TRP A 429 23.29 -3.28 6.54
C TRP A 429 22.79 -1.87 6.20
N PRO A 430 23.62 -0.84 6.39
CA PRO A 430 23.21 0.54 6.21
C PRO A 430 22.92 0.84 4.73
N VAL A 431 21.82 1.54 4.46
CA VAL A 431 21.49 1.97 3.10
C VAL A 431 22.27 3.24 2.75
N PRO A 432 23.15 3.23 1.73
CA PRO A 432 24.11 4.30 1.49
C PRO A 432 23.53 5.51 0.75
N VAL A 433 22.21 5.61 0.63
CA VAL A 433 21.53 6.68 -0.13
C VAL A 433 20.42 7.31 0.68
N LYS A 434 20.22 8.61 0.46
CA LYS A 434 19.12 9.37 1.03
C LYS A 434 17.78 8.86 0.48
N ARG A 435 16.77 8.81 1.34
CA ARG A 435 15.41 8.43 0.96
C ARG A 435 14.41 9.48 1.45
N VAL A 436 13.50 9.90 0.57
CA VAL A 436 12.53 10.97 0.86
C VAL A 436 11.10 10.48 0.59
N PHE A 437 10.16 10.78 1.49
CA PHE A 437 8.77 10.30 1.43
C PHE A 437 7.78 11.45 1.53
N ALA A 438 6.49 11.13 1.29
CA ALA A 438 5.35 12.02 1.51
C ALA A 438 5.60 13.45 1.03
N SER A 439 5.91 13.61 -0.27
CA SER A 439 6.18 14.93 -0.88
C SER A 439 7.25 15.77 -0.16
N ASN A 440 8.30 15.11 0.32
CA ASN A 440 9.44 15.70 1.05
C ASN A 440 9.21 16.03 2.53
N LEU A 441 8.11 15.57 3.12
CA LEU A 441 7.86 15.76 4.56
C LEU A 441 8.72 14.86 5.46
N LEU A 442 9.15 13.70 4.96
CA LEU A 442 10.00 12.77 5.71
C LEU A 442 11.26 12.46 4.91
N SER A 443 12.39 12.38 5.59
CA SER A 443 13.65 11.96 4.96
C SER A 443 14.51 11.09 5.88
N LEU A 444 15.24 10.18 5.27
CA LEU A 444 16.25 9.33 5.89
C LEU A 444 17.58 9.64 5.23
N GLU A 445 18.54 10.10 6.02
CA GLU A 445 19.91 10.34 5.56
C GLU A 445 20.67 9.02 5.37
N PRO A 446 21.66 8.97 4.45
CA PRO A 446 22.46 7.77 4.22
C PRO A 446 22.98 7.14 5.51
N GLY A 447 22.90 5.81 5.61
CA GLY A 447 23.25 5.07 6.82
C GLY A 447 22.06 4.44 7.55
N TRP A 448 20.83 4.74 7.14
CA TRP A 448 19.62 4.17 7.74
C TRP A 448 19.48 2.66 7.51
N TYR A 449 18.86 1.95 8.47
CA TYR A 449 18.56 0.51 8.38
C TYR A 449 17.11 0.25 8.00
N SER A 450 16.81 -0.97 7.52
CA SER A 450 15.45 -1.38 7.18
C SER A 450 15.10 -2.70 7.84
N ALA A 451 13.96 -2.79 8.55
CA ALA A 451 13.48 -4.04 9.11
C ALA A 451 13.32 -5.15 8.05
N MET A 452 12.90 -4.78 6.83
CA MET A 452 12.79 -5.69 5.70
C MET A 452 14.16 -6.18 5.21
N ALA A 453 15.18 -5.32 5.24
CA ALA A 453 16.56 -5.73 4.91
C ALA A 453 17.08 -6.72 5.94
N GLN A 454 16.93 -6.40 7.23
CA GLN A 454 17.36 -7.27 8.32
C GLN A 454 16.65 -8.63 8.24
N GLY A 455 15.33 -8.63 8.02
CA GLY A 455 14.51 -9.83 7.87
C GLY A 455 15.00 -10.75 6.76
N HIS A 456 15.11 -10.24 5.53
CA HIS A 456 15.59 -11.05 4.41
C HIS A 456 17.03 -11.54 4.59
N ALA A 457 17.91 -10.68 5.14
CA ALA A 457 19.29 -11.06 5.36
C ALA A 457 19.40 -12.19 6.40
N MET A 458 18.63 -12.13 7.50
CA MET A 458 18.51 -13.25 8.44
C MET A 458 18.05 -14.53 7.72
N SER A 459 17.03 -14.46 6.86
CA SER A 459 16.55 -15.61 6.09
C SER A 459 17.60 -16.20 5.14
N VAL A 460 18.45 -15.38 4.50
CA VAL A 460 19.59 -15.84 3.67
C VAL A 460 20.63 -16.53 4.54
N LEU A 461 21.08 -15.87 5.60
CA LEU A 461 22.15 -16.36 6.47
C LEU A 461 21.75 -17.64 7.21
N CYS A 462 20.50 -17.74 7.65
CA CYS A 462 19.93 -18.95 8.23
C CYS A 462 20.01 -20.14 7.27
N ARG A 463 19.60 -19.94 6.00
CA ARG A 463 19.70 -20.97 4.95
C ARG A 463 21.15 -21.34 4.65
N ALA A 464 22.06 -20.36 4.59
CA ALA A 464 23.49 -20.62 4.36
C ALA A 464 24.10 -21.44 5.50
N PHE A 465 23.76 -21.11 6.75
CA PHE A 465 24.12 -21.91 7.92
C PHE A 465 23.53 -23.32 7.86
N LEU A 466 22.25 -23.47 7.50
CA LEU A 466 21.61 -24.77 7.43
C LEU A 466 22.26 -25.68 6.38
N LEU A 467 22.72 -25.14 5.26
CA LEU A 467 23.43 -25.89 4.21
C LEU A 467 24.88 -26.24 4.59
N THR A 468 25.63 -25.29 5.15
CA THR A 468 27.09 -25.43 5.34
C THR A 468 27.52 -25.83 6.74
N LYS A 469 26.66 -25.55 7.73
CA LYS A 469 26.95 -25.59 9.18
C LYS A 469 28.06 -24.62 9.62
N GLU A 470 28.47 -23.68 8.79
CA GLU A 470 29.47 -22.67 9.13
C GLU A 470 28.91 -21.61 10.08
N GLN A 471 29.55 -21.44 11.23
CA GLN A 471 29.06 -20.56 12.30
C GLN A 471 29.05 -19.08 11.91
N VAL A 472 29.86 -18.66 10.94
CA VAL A 472 29.95 -17.26 10.52
C VAL A 472 28.60 -16.70 10.08
N TYR A 473 27.80 -17.49 9.36
CA TYR A 473 26.46 -17.08 8.91
C TYR A 473 25.49 -16.97 10.09
N LEU A 474 25.48 -17.94 11.00
CA LEU A 474 24.60 -17.92 12.17
C LEU A 474 24.91 -16.73 13.09
N LEU A 475 26.20 -16.45 13.32
CA LEU A 475 26.64 -15.31 14.13
C LEU A 475 26.23 -13.98 13.49
N ALA A 476 26.39 -13.83 12.16
CA ALA A 476 25.92 -12.65 11.44
C ALA A 476 24.39 -12.49 11.54
N ALA A 477 23.63 -13.58 11.43
CA ALA A 477 22.17 -13.55 11.58
C ALA A 477 21.74 -13.13 13.00
N ARG A 478 22.42 -13.61 14.05
CA ARG A 478 22.13 -13.21 15.45
C ARG A 478 22.40 -11.73 15.68
N ARG A 479 23.53 -11.19 15.18
CA ARG A 479 23.81 -9.75 15.25
C ARG A 479 22.74 -8.92 14.53
N ALA A 480 22.20 -9.43 13.42
CA ALA A 480 21.16 -8.72 12.68
C ALA A 480 19.86 -8.50 13.46
N ALA A 481 19.58 -9.32 14.47
CA ALA A 481 18.43 -9.18 15.36
C ALA A 481 18.60 -8.06 16.40
N GLU A 482 19.83 -7.62 16.71
CA GLU A 482 20.09 -6.61 17.76
C GLU A 482 19.44 -5.26 17.43
N ILE A 483 19.39 -4.89 16.15
CA ILE A 483 18.79 -3.63 15.69
C ILE A 483 17.27 -3.54 15.96
N PHE A 484 16.57 -4.66 16.07
CA PHE A 484 15.12 -4.70 16.35
C PHE A 484 14.75 -4.20 17.75
N ALA A 485 15.71 -4.13 18.67
CA ALA A 485 15.50 -3.57 20.00
C ALA A 485 15.85 -2.07 20.08
N ARG A 486 16.44 -1.49 19.02
CA ARG A 486 16.90 -0.09 19.01
C ARG A 486 15.85 0.81 18.35
N ASN A 487 15.54 1.91 19.02
CA ASN A 487 14.57 2.89 18.51
C ASN A 487 15.03 3.54 17.19
N ALA A 488 14.10 3.77 16.27
CA ALA A 488 14.32 4.47 15.00
C ALA A 488 14.97 5.86 15.22
N SER A 489 14.52 6.59 16.24
CA SER A 489 15.10 7.88 16.67
C SER A 489 16.55 7.82 17.11
N SER A 490 17.03 6.63 17.50
CA SER A 490 18.39 6.41 17.94
C SER A 490 19.21 5.63 16.92
N GLY A 491 18.78 5.53 15.66
CA GLY A 491 19.48 4.80 14.59
C GLY A 491 19.20 3.30 14.58
N GLY A 492 18.06 2.86 15.10
CA GLY A 492 17.54 1.48 14.95
C GLY A 492 16.35 1.40 13.99
N ILE A 493 15.47 0.43 14.20
CA ILE A 493 14.25 0.20 13.38
C ILE A 493 12.96 0.09 14.21
N LEU A 494 13.05 0.11 15.54
CA LEU A 494 11.89 0.02 16.42
C LEU A 494 11.18 1.38 16.50
N ASN A 495 9.89 1.40 16.20
CA ASN A 495 9.02 2.55 16.38
C ASN A 495 7.78 2.15 17.16
N TYR A 496 6.98 3.12 17.60
CA TYR A 496 5.76 2.86 18.34
C TYR A 496 4.59 3.56 17.65
N PHE A 497 3.61 2.78 17.22
CA PHE A 497 2.35 3.32 16.74
C PHE A 497 1.60 3.89 17.94
N LEU A 498 1.30 5.19 17.88
CA LEU A 498 0.62 5.95 18.94
C LEU A 498 1.30 5.79 20.32
N ASN A 499 2.63 5.64 20.33
CA ASN A 499 3.46 5.41 21.51
C ASN A 499 3.15 4.14 22.33
N THR A 500 2.31 3.23 21.82
CA THR A 500 1.85 2.05 22.55
C THR A 500 2.24 0.75 21.86
N VAL A 501 2.02 0.64 20.55
CA VAL A 501 2.21 -0.63 19.82
C VAL A 501 3.57 -0.65 19.11
N PRO A 502 4.51 -1.54 19.48
CA PRO A 502 5.83 -1.57 18.87
C PRO A 502 5.79 -2.06 17.42
N TRP A 503 6.59 -1.49 16.54
CA TRP A 503 6.64 -1.81 15.11
C TRP A 503 8.07 -1.80 14.59
N TYR A 504 8.39 -2.72 13.68
CA TYR A 504 9.70 -2.79 13.02
C TYR A 504 9.60 -2.13 11.65
N GLU A 505 10.21 -0.96 11.52
CA GLU A 505 10.05 -0.09 10.36
C GLU A 505 10.82 -0.58 9.13
N GLU A 506 10.13 -0.72 7.99
CA GLU A 506 10.82 -0.83 6.69
C GLU A 506 11.64 0.43 6.41
N TYR A 507 11.07 1.58 6.77
CA TYR A 507 11.69 2.89 6.68
C TYR A 507 11.58 3.58 8.05
N PRO A 508 12.67 3.65 8.84
CA PRO A 508 12.65 4.13 10.23
C PRO A 508 12.53 5.66 10.31
N THR A 509 11.45 6.22 9.76
CA THR A 509 11.16 7.65 9.75
C THR A 509 10.63 8.12 11.11
N ILE A 510 10.69 9.43 11.32
CA ILE A 510 10.12 10.09 12.50
C ILE A 510 9.25 11.25 12.00
N PRO A 511 7.92 11.22 12.23
CA PRO A 511 7.15 10.10 12.78
C PRO A 511 7.18 8.84 11.89
N GLY A 512 6.76 7.71 12.46
CA GLY A 512 6.78 6.41 11.80
C GLY A 512 5.87 6.31 10.58
N THR A 513 6.24 5.45 9.62
CA THR A 513 5.41 5.19 8.43
C THR A 513 4.62 3.91 8.54
N PHE A 514 5.10 2.91 9.29
CA PHE A 514 4.39 1.66 9.56
C PHE A 514 4.02 0.87 8.29
N VAL A 515 5.02 0.64 7.41
CA VAL A 515 4.82 -0.12 6.17
C VAL A 515 4.53 -1.60 6.46
N LEU A 516 3.42 -2.14 5.93
CA LEU A 516 2.93 -3.48 6.27
C LEU A 516 3.84 -4.60 5.75
N ASN A 517 4.13 -4.61 4.45
CA ASN A 517 4.86 -5.72 3.83
C ASN A 517 6.26 -5.90 4.44
N GLY A 518 6.97 -4.80 4.70
CA GLY A 518 8.33 -4.84 5.24
C GLY A 518 8.36 -5.31 6.67
N PHE A 519 7.35 -4.95 7.46
CA PHE A 519 7.16 -5.46 8.81
C PHE A 519 6.97 -6.97 8.81
N ILE A 520 6.05 -7.51 7.99
CA ILE A 520 5.81 -8.96 7.95
C ILE A 520 7.04 -9.74 7.48
N TYR A 521 7.79 -9.24 6.48
CA TYR A 521 9.07 -9.84 6.08
C TYR A 521 10.11 -9.85 7.21
N SER A 522 10.11 -8.81 8.05
CA SER A 522 10.98 -8.76 9.23
C SER A 522 10.62 -9.87 10.24
N LEU A 523 9.33 -10.15 10.43
CA LEU A 523 8.85 -11.23 11.30
C LEU A 523 9.24 -12.62 10.74
N ILE A 524 9.16 -12.81 9.43
CA ILE A 524 9.59 -14.07 8.79
C ILE A 524 11.09 -14.30 8.99
N GLY A 525 11.91 -13.24 8.90
CA GLY A 525 13.34 -13.34 9.19
C GLY A 525 13.64 -13.67 10.66
N LEU A 526 12.92 -13.07 11.60
CA LEU A 526 13.01 -13.42 13.02
C LEU A 526 12.56 -14.86 13.28
N TYR A 527 11.50 -15.32 12.60
CA TYR A 527 11.04 -16.70 12.65
C TYR A 527 12.12 -17.68 12.16
N ASP A 528 12.75 -17.40 11.01
CA ASP A 528 13.85 -18.21 10.48
C ASP A 528 15.05 -18.27 11.44
N LEU A 529 15.39 -17.15 12.07
CA LEU A 529 16.46 -17.13 13.06
C LEU A 529 16.09 -17.91 14.33
N MET A 530 14.84 -17.77 14.80
CA MET A 530 14.33 -18.49 15.95
C MET A 530 14.40 -20.01 15.73
N THR A 531 13.96 -20.50 14.55
CA THR A 531 14.04 -21.93 14.22
C THR A 531 15.49 -22.40 14.06
N CYS A 532 16.34 -21.64 13.37
CA CYS A 532 17.75 -21.99 13.18
C CYS A 532 18.56 -22.04 14.49
N THR A 533 18.23 -21.19 15.46
CA THR A 533 18.90 -21.14 16.76
C THR A 533 18.31 -22.13 17.78
N LYS A 534 17.30 -22.91 17.40
CA LYS A 534 16.53 -23.79 18.31
C LYS A 534 15.89 -23.01 19.46
N ASN A 535 15.18 -21.93 19.13
CA ASN A 535 14.43 -21.04 20.01
C ASN A 535 15.31 -20.19 20.95
N ASP A 536 16.19 -19.36 20.39
CA ASP A 536 16.83 -18.27 21.15
C ASP A 536 15.76 -17.35 21.76
N GLN A 537 15.72 -17.28 23.10
CA GLN A 537 14.69 -16.57 23.85
C GLN A 537 14.58 -15.08 23.46
N LYS A 538 15.70 -14.41 23.14
CA LYS A 538 15.67 -12.99 22.75
C LYS A 538 14.99 -12.82 21.39
N VAL A 539 15.30 -13.70 20.45
CA VAL A 539 14.71 -13.68 19.10
C VAL A 539 13.23 -14.07 19.15
N SER A 540 12.89 -15.08 19.95
CA SER A 540 11.50 -15.48 20.20
C SER A 540 10.65 -14.34 20.74
N GLU A 541 11.18 -13.54 21.67
CA GLU A 541 10.48 -12.39 22.23
C GLU A 541 10.25 -11.28 21.20
N LEU A 542 11.27 -10.97 20.38
CA LEU A 542 11.13 -10.02 19.27
C LEU A 542 10.05 -10.46 18.27
N TYR A 543 10.03 -11.74 17.91
CA TYR A 543 9.04 -12.31 17.00
C TYR A 543 7.62 -12.26 17.61
N ARG A 544 7.47 -12.72 18.85
CA ARG A 544 6.18 -12.74 19.57
C ARG A 544 5.59 -11.33 19.72
N ARG A 545 6.41 -10.37 20.14
CA ARG A 545 6.03 -8.96 20.26
C ARG A 545 5.56 -8.39 18.92
N GLY A 546 6.30 -8.67 17.84
CA GLY A 546 5.92 -8.23 16.50
C GLY A 546 4.61 -8.86 15.99
N LEU A 547 4.38 -10.14 16.29
CA LEU A 547 3.12 -10.82 15.93
C LEU A 547 1.92 -10.24 16.66
N GLN A 548 2.07 -9.88 17.95
CA GLN A 548 1.03 -9.16 18.70
C GLN A 548 0.69 -7.81 18.06
N SER A 549 1.71 -7.04 17.67
CA SER A 549 1.51 -5.78 16.96
C SER A 549 0.85 -5.95 15.59
N LEU A 550 1.21 -7.00 14.83
CA LEU A 550 0.57 -7.30 13.56
C LEU A 550 -0.93 -7.53 13.77
N ASN A 551 -1.30 -8.39 14.73
CA ASN A 551 -2.71 -8.69 15.00
C ASN A 551 -3.50 -7.45 15.44
N ALA A 552 -2.88 -6.58 16.24
CA ALA A 552 -3.52 -5.35 16.71
C ALA A 552 -3.76 -4.34 15.57
N LEU A 553 -2.78 -4.16 14.67
CA LEU A 553 -2.83 -3.09 13.67
C LEU A 553 -3.34 -3.55 12.30
N LEU A 554 -3.42 -4.85 12.01
CA LEU A 554 -3.83 -5.38 10.72
C LEU A 554 -5.17 -4.81 10.20
N PRO A 555 -6.22 -4.64 11.04
CA PRO A 555 -7.48 -4.04 10.59
C PRO A 555 -7.33 -2.63 10.03
N LEU A 556 -6.35 -1.84 10.51
CA LEU A 556 -6.12 -0.47 10.03
C LEU A 556 -5.58 -0.41 8.59
N PHE A 557 -5.06 -1.53 8.08
CA PHE A 557 -4.63 -1.63 6.70
C PHE A 557 -5.75 -2.08 5.76
N ASP A 558 -6.90 -2.53 6.28
CA ASP A 558 -8.03 -2.94 5.45
C ASP A 558 -8.85 -1.72 5.04
N THR A 559 -8.94 -1.48 3.74
CA THR A 559 -9.77 -0.40 3.20
C THR A 559 -11.16 -0.90 2.86
N GLY A 560 -11.56 -2.14 3.14
CA GLY A 560 -12.81 -2.80 2.74
C GLY A 560 -12.92 -3.16 1.25
N SER A 561 -12.01 -2.68 0.40
CA SER A 561 -11.95 -3.01 -1.05
C SER A 561 -10.52 -3.16 -1.58
N GLY A 562 -9.56 -3.36 -0.69
CA GLY A 562 -8.13 -3.34 -0.93
C GLY A 562 -7.38 -3.13 0.38
N SER A 563 -6.07 -2.92 0.34
CA SER A 563 -5.30 -2.59 1.54
C SER A 563 -4.49 -1.31 1.41
N LEU A 564 -4.13 -0.72 2.55
CA LEU A 564 -3.16 0.37 2.63
C LEU A 564 -1.75 -0.19 2.58
N TYR A 565 -0.83 0.57 1.99
CA TYR A 565 0.59 0.23 1.98
C TYR A 565 1.24 0.51 3.33
N ASP A 566 0.84 1.61 3.97
CA ASP A 566 1.40 2.10 5.21
C ASP A 566 0.39 2.97 5.99
N LEU A 567 0.69 3.28 7.25
CA LEU A 567 -0.15 4.13 8.10
C LEU A 567 0.35 5.58 8.16
N ARG A 568 1.05 6.08 7.13
CA ARG A 568 1.55 7.47 7.15
C ARG A 568 0.43 8.51 7.27
N HIS A 569 -0.77 8.18 6.80
CA HIS A 569 -1.95 9.05 6.88
C HIS A 569 -2.37 9.33 8.32
N VAL A 570 -2.14 8.37 9.21
CA VAL A 570 -2.30 8.51 10.65
C VAL A 570 -1.25 9.46 11.22
N ALA A 571 0.02 9.19 10.92
CA ALA A 571 1.14 9.92 11.49
C ALA A 571 1.30 11.35 10.95
N LEU A 572 0.94 11.58 9.68
CA LEU A 572 1.15 12.85 8.98
C LEU A 572 -0.15 13.61 8.68
N GLN A 573 -1.31 13.05 9.04
CA GLN A 573 -2.63 13.62 8.71
C GLN A 573 -2.82 13.88 7.19
N THR A 574 -2.27 13.00 6.36
CA THR A 574 -2.38 13.06 4.89
C THR A 574 -3.42 12.07 4.36
N ALA A 575 -3.71 12.09 3.05
CA ALA A 575 -4.50 11.04 2.43
C ALA A 575 -3.87 9.64 2.60
N PRO A 576 -4.67 8.56 2.72
CA PRO A 576 -4.17 7.19 2.79
C PRO A 576 -3.34 6.79 1.57
N ASN A 577 -2.22 6.15 1.83
CA ASN A 577 -1.39 5.57 0.78
C ASN A 577 -1.91 4.16 0.43
N VAL A 578 -2.87 4.09 -0.49
CA VAL A 578 -3.47 2.83 -0.93
C VAL A 578 -2.42 1.94 -1.60
N ALA A 579 -2.36 0.68 -1.18
CA ALA A 579 -1.47 -0.29 -1.79
C ALA A 579 -1.91 -0.55 -3.23
N ARG A 580 -0.98 -0.39 -4.17
CA ARG A 580 -1.18 -0.87 -5.54
C ARG A 580 -1.50 -2.38 -5.52
N TRP A 581 -2.21 -2.86 -6.52
CA TRP A 581 -2.66 -4.25 -6.58
C TRP A 581 -1.52 -5.28 -6.43
N ASP A 582 -0.32 -4.99 -6.94
CA ASP A 582 0.86 -5.83 -6.74
C ASP A 582 1.23 -5.97 -5.25
N TYR A 583 1.26 -4.87 -4.49
CA TYR A 583 1.46 -4.92 -3.04
C TYR A 583 0.30 -5.56 -2.28
N HIS A 584 -0.94 -5.30 -2.67
CA HIS A 584 -2.10 -5.96 -2.06
C HIS A 584 -1.99 -7.50 -2.18
N SER A 585 -1.57 -8.01 -3.33
CA SER A 585 -1.32 -9.45 -3.51
C SER A 585 -0.16 -9.98 -2.66
N VAL A 586 0.86 -9.16 -2.40
CA VAL A 586 1.95 -9.49 -1.47
C VAL A 586 1.43 -9.55 -0.03
N HIS A 587 0.61 -8.60 0.41
CA HIS A 587 -0.01 -8.63 1.75
C HIS A 587 -0.81 -9.92 1.95
N ILE A 588 -1.67 -10.27 0.98
CA ILE A 588 -2.43 -11.53 1.02
C ILE A 588 -1.48 -12.73 1.11
N PHE A 589 -0.46 -12.79 0.25
CA PHE A 589 0.50 -13.90 0.25
C PHE A 589 1.20 -14.04 1.61
N GLN A 590 1.62 -12.93 2.21
CA GLN A 590 2.30 -12.90 3.49
C GLN A 590 1.39 -13.36 4.65
N LEU A 591 0.12 -12.97 4.64
CA LEU A 591 -0.85 -13.40 5.64
C LEU A 591 -1.26 -14.86 5.47
N LEU A 592 -1.26 -15.36 4.24
CA LEU A 592 -1.50 -16.77 3.92
C LEU A 592 -0.28 -17.66 4.18
N TRP A 593 0.80 -17.18 4.78
CA TRP A 593 2.03 -17.95 4.96
C TRP A 593 1.92 -18.83 6.23
N PRO A 594 1.50 -20.12 6.15
CA PRO A 594 1.22 -20.94 7.33
C PRO A 594 2.50 -21.24 8.12
N LEU A 595 2.66 -20.60 9.27
CA LEU A 595 3.73 -20.92 10.21
C LEU A 595 3.25 -22.06 11.13
N PRO A 596 4.11 -23.05 11.45
CA PRO A 596 3.71 -24.16 12.31
C PRO A 596 3.28 -23.69 13.71
N ASP A 597 2.14 -24.21 14.20
CA ASP A 597 1.65 -23.98 15.55
C ASP A 597 2.67 -24.46 16.59
N GLN A 598 3.26 -23.54 17.34
CA GLN A 598 4.20 -23.85 18.42
C GLN A 598 3.53 -24.30 19.73
N GLN A 599 2.19 -24.39 19.79
CA GLN A 599 1.46 -24.77 21.00
C GLN A 599 1.53 -26.26 21.39
N ARG A 600 2.24 -27.13 20.64
CA ARG A 600 2.28 -28.58 20.94
C ARG A 600 3.58 -29.11 21.57
N SER A 601 4.60 -28.30 21.82
CA SER A 601 5.92 -28.82 22.28
C SER A 601 6.51 -28.16 23.53
N SER A 602 5.74 -27.39 24.29
CA SER A 602 6.12 -27.05 25.67
C SER A 602 4.89 -27.13 26.57
N GLY A 603 4.96 -27.98 27.59
CA GLY A 603 3.89 -28.20 28.56
C GLY A 603 3.69 -27.03 29.50
N CYS A 604 3.30 -25.88 28.97
CA CYS A 604 2.78 -24.76 29.74
C CYS A 604 1.28 -24.65 29.43
N ASN A 605 0.46 -25.22 30.32
CA ASN A 605 -0.98 -24.98 30.31
C ASN A 605 -1.22 -23.48 30.49
N ILE A 606 -1.71 -22.82 29.45
CA ILE A 606 -2.41 -21.55 29.57
C ILE A 606 -3.89 -21.90 29.44
N ASP A 607 -4.66 -21.55 30.46
CA ASP A 607 -6.10 -21.82 30.56
C ASP A 607 -6.87 -21.32 29.33
N ASN A 608 -7.65 -22.22 28.73
CA ASN A 608 -8.50 -22.00 27.57
C ASN A 608 -9.86 -21.36 27.95
N SER A 609 -9.89 -20.32 28.78
CA SER A 609 -11.14 -19.68 29.22
C SER A 609 -11.51 -18.37 28.51
N LEU A 610 -10.77 -17.95 27.47
CA LEU A 610 -11.00 -16.67 26.76
C LEU A 610 -11.26 -16.79 25.25
N ALA A 611 -11.50 -17.99 24.73
CA ALA A 611 -11.92 -18.16 23.34
C ALA A 611 -13.46 -18.10 23.22
N GLY A 612 -14.00 -16.89 23.02
CA GLY A 612 -15.38 -16.71 22.55
C GLY A 612 -15.57 -17.26 21.12
N PRO A 613 -16.79 -17.69 20.74
CA PRO A 613 -17.01 -18.48 19.54
C PRO A 613 -16.87 -17.64 18.26
N ALA A 614 -16.12 -18.19 17.30
CA ALA A 614 -15.82 -17.61 15.98
C ALA A 614 -17.03 -17.49 15.01
N SER A 615 -18.26 -17.38 15.51
CA SER A 615 -19.48 -17.41 14.70
C SER A 615 -20.01 -16.04 14.26
N ASP A 616 -19.58 -14.92 14.86
CA ASP A 616 -20.15 -13.60 14.52
C ASP A 616 -19.36 -12.78 13.48
N HIS A 617 -18.14 -13.20 13.12
CA HIS A 617 -17.32 -12.45 12.13
C HIS A 617 -17.89 -12.46 10.70
N LEU A 618 -18.68 -13.48 10.34
CA LEU A 618 -19.33 -13.57 9.03
C LEU A 618 -20.57 -12.66 8.89
N ALA A 619 -21.15 -12.21 10.01
CA ALA A 619 -22.27 -11.26 10.01
C ALA A 619 -21.78 -9.82 9.71
N MET A 620 -20.61 -9.42 10.24
CA MET A 620 -20.01 -8.11 9.97
C MET A 620 -19.58 -7.91 8.51
N ILE A 621 -19.07 -8.97 7.86
CA ILE A 621 -18.66 -8.93 6.44
C ILE A 621 -19.86 -8.65 5.51
N ARG A 622 -21.09 -8.98 5.92
CA ARG A 622 -22.30 -8.70 5.13
C ARG A 622 -22.82 -7.27 5.31
N ALA A 623 -22.48 -6.58 6.39
CA ALA A 623 -22.87 -5.20 6.64
C ALA A 623 -21.96 -4.15 5.94
N ALA A 624 -20.74 -4.54 5.53
CA ALA A 624 -19.73 -3.62 4.97
C ALA A 624 -19.78 -3.43 3.44
N ASN A 625 -20.71 -4.09 2.74
CA ASN A 625 -20.86 -3.92 1.29
C ASN A 625 -21.70 -2.69 0.97
N GLY A 626 -21.07 -1.52 0.91
CA GLY A 626 -21.73 -0.32 0.39
C GLY A 626 -21.06 1.04 0.64
N ILE A 627 -19.92 1.10 1.34
CA ILE A 627 -19.46 2.39 1.88
C ILE A 627 -18.15 2.88 1.21
N GLY A 628 -18.11 4.18 0.86
CA GLY A 628 -17.05 4.83 0.10
C GLY A 628 -15.74 5.03 0.86
N LEU A 629 -14.68 5.45 0.15
CA LEU A 629 -13.32 5.63 0.67
C LEU A 629 -13.21 6.70 1.79
N TYR A 630 -14.14 7.65 1.84
CA TYR A 630 -14.20 8.72 2.86
C TYR A 630 -14.67 8.19 4.22
N ASP A 631 -15.73 7.37 4.24
CA ASP A 631 -16.25 6.75 5.47
C ASP A 631 -15.29 5.70 6.05
N ARG A 632 -14.41 5.14 5.22
CA ARG A 632 -13.39 4.16 5.65
C ARG A 632 -12.17 4.86 6.27
N CYS A 633 -11.87 6.09 5.86
CA CYS A 633 -10.98 6.97 6.61
C CYS A 633 -11.61 7.44 7.93
N ARG A 634 -12.94 7.61 7.98
CA ARG A 634 -13.71 7.94 9.18
C ARG A 634 -13.68 6.81 10.22
N GLU A 635 -13.79 5.55 9.79
CA GLU A 635 -13.58 4.36 10.66
C GLU A 635 -12.12 4.23 11.15
N ALA A 636 -11.12 4.54 10.31
CA ALA A 636 -9.72 4.62 10.75
C ALA A 636 -9.47 5.78 11.73
N PHE A 637 -10.20 6.90 11.59
CA PHE A 637 -10.16 8.04 12.53
C PHE A 637 -10.88 7.74 13.85
N LYS A 638 -11.92 6.89 13.86
CA LYS A 638 -12.53 6.37 15.10
C LYS A 638 -11.51 5.65 15.98
N TRP A 639 -10.59 4.88 15.37
CA TRP A 639 -9.49 4.24 16.10
C TRP A 639 -8.41 5.21 16.59
N LEU A 640 -8.14 6.27 15.82
CA LEU A 640 -7.19 7.32 16.21
C LEU A 640 -7.68 8.23 17.34
N SER A 641 -8.99 8.28 17.56
CA SER A 641 -9.57 9.05 18.65
C SER A 641 -9.35 8.39 20.02
N CYS A 642 -9.04 7.08 20.06
CA CYS A 642 -8.66 6.36 21.28
C CYS A 642 -7.22 6.64 21.76
N THR A 643 -6.41 7.42 21.02
CA THR A 643 -5.17 7.98 21.57
C THR A 643 -5.02 9.45 21.20
N ASN A 644 -5.37 10.30 22.16
CA ASN A 644 -4.71 11.55 22.54
C ASN A 644 -3.88 12.25 21.45
N THR A 645 -4.45 13.31 20.89
CA THR A 645 -3.93 14.18 19.83
C THR A 645 -2.63 14.90 20.25
N ILE A 646 -1.64 15.04 19.35
CA ILE A 646 -0.63 16.12 19.44
C ILE A 646 -1.01 17.25 18.51
N GLY A 647 -1.21 18.41 19.10
CA GLY A 647 -1.21 19.74 18.49
C GLY A 647 -0.74 20.76 19.53
N ILE A 648 0.55 20.70 19.86
CA ILE A 648 1.43 21.74 20.43
C ILE A 648 0.77 22.74 21.41
N SER A 649 0.88 22.45 22.71
CA SER A 649 1.39 23.40 23.70
C SER A 649 1.84 22.61 24.94
N ASN A 650 2.89 23.08 25.63
CA ASN A 650 3.64 22.39 26.69
C ASN A 650 2.85 22.12 28.00
N ASN A 651 1.71 21.39 27.93
CA ASN A 651 0.94 20.98 29.11
C ASN A 651 0.03 19.73 28.90
N THR A 652 0.27 18.92 27.86
CA THR A 652 -0.71 17.95 27.34
C THR A 652 -0.77 16.57 28.02
N GLU A 653 -0.26 16.39 29.24
CA GLU A 653 -0.49 15.15 30.00
C GLU A 653 -1.91 15.05 30.60
N ARG A 654 -2.75 16.09 30.50
CA ARG A 654 -4.11 16.12 31.10
C ARG A 654 -5.29 16.26 30.14
N VAL A 655 -5.10 16.41 28.83
CA VAL A 655 -6.15 16.98 27.95
C VAL A 655 -7.17 15.96 27.40
N ASN A 656 -7.03 14.66 27.68
CA ASN A 656 -7.89 13.65 27.05
C ASN A 656 -8.69 12.76 28.00
N HIS A 657 -8.64 13.02 29.29
CA HIS A 657 -9.56 12.41 30.25
C HIS A 657 -10.60 13.46 30.65
N VAL A 658 -11.88 13.13 30.50
CA VAL A 658 -13.00 13.94 30.98
C VAL A 658 -13.63 13.16 32.12
N ASP A 659 -13.63 13.72 33.32
CA ASP A 659 -14.36 13.11 34.42
C ASP A 659 -15.88 13.28 34.27
N TYR A 660 -16.64 12.50 35.03
CA TYR A 660 -18.11 12.55 35.02
C TYR A 660 -18.66 13.97 35.25
N GLU A 661 -18.05 14.78 36.12
CA GLU A 661 -18.55 16.12 36.44
C GLU A 661 -18.36 17.10 35.27
N GLU A 662 -17.20 17.06 34.60
CA GLU A 662 -16.97 17.85 33.40
C GLU A 662 -17.89 17.40 32.26
N ALA A 663 -18.09 16.09 32.06
CA ALA A 663 -19.04 15.58 31.07
C ALA A 663 -20.48 16.00 31.39
N LYS A 664 -20.92 15.89 32.65
CA LYS A 664 -22.26 16.30 33.11
C LYS A 664 -22.49 17.79 32.91
N SER A 665 -21.46 18.61 33.11
CA SER A 665 -21.54 20.06 32.88
C SER A 665 -21.90 20.44 31.43
N TRP A 666 -21.64 19.56 30.47
CA TRP A 666 -22.01 19.77 29.07
C TRP A 666 -23.50 19.77 28.83
N GLN A 667 -24.33 19.21 29.72
CA GLN A 667 -25.80 19.33 29.63
C GLN A 667 -26.28 20.77 29.84
N GLN A 668 -25.45 21.61 30.48
CA GLN A 668 -25.80 22.97 30.88
C GLN A 668 -25.31 24.02 29.88
N SER A 669 -24.33 23.70 29.02
CA SER A 669 -23.71 24.68 28.13
C SER A 669 -23.16 24.05 26.84
N PHE A 670 -23.78 24.40 25.71
CA PHE A 670 -23.29 24.03 24.39
C PHE A 670 -21.88 24.59 24.12
N SER A 671 -21.62 25.83 24.53
CA SER A 671 -20.30 26.46 24.40
C SER A 671 -19.21 25.70 25.16
N ARG A 672 -19.50 25.22 26.37
CA ARG A 672 -18.54 24.44 27.17
C ARG A 672 -18.21 23.12 26.50
N MET A 673 -19.23 22.39 26.05
CA MET A 673 -19.07 21.14 25.29
C MET A 673 -18.27 21.36 24.00
N LEU A 674 -18.61 22.40 23.24
CA LEU A 674 -17.96 22.73 21.97
C LEU A 674 -16.53 23.29 22.17
N SER A 675 -16.18 23.78 23.35
CA SER A 675 -14.81 24.22 23.65
C SER A 675 -13.93 23.04 24.09
N ASN A 676 -14.53 22.01 24.70
CA ASN A 676 -13.86 20.79 25.12
C ASN A 676 -13.60 19.86 23.91
N PRO A 677 -12.34 19.44 23.64
CA PRO A 677 -12.03 18.56 22.51
C PRO A 677 -12.78 17.22 22.51
N VAL A 678 -13.03 16.64 23.70
CA VAL A 678 -13.76 15.38 23.85
C VAL A 678 -15.26 15.62 23.67
N GLY A 679 -15.80 16.71 24.23
CA GLY A 679 -17.19 17.12 24.04
C GLY A 679 -17.53 17.39 22.58
N ARG A 680 -16.68 18.12 21.85
CA ARG A 680 -16.79 18.31 20.40
C ARG A 680 -16.83 16.99 19.64
N ARG A 681 -15.96 16.05 20.01
CA ARG A 681 -15.87 14.74 19.34
C ARG A 681 -17.14 13.93 19.53
N GLN A 682 -17.63 13.81 20.76
CA GLN A 682 -18.88 13.09 21.06
C GLN A 682 -20.08 13.72 20.33
N PHE A 683 -20.14 15.05 20.29
CA PHE A 683 -21.19 15.74 19.56
C PHE A 683 -21.09 15.58 18.04
N ARG A 684 -19.87 15.53 17.49
CA ARG A 684 -19.64 15.24 16.06
C ARG A 684 -20.12 13.84 15.70
N GLU A 685 -19.74 12.82 16.48
CA GLU A 685 -20.17 11.43 16.26
C GLU A 685 -21.71 11.32 16.30
N TYR A 686 -22.36 12.05 17.20
CA TYR A 686 -23.81 12.15 17.24
C TYR A 686 -24.40 12.78 15.98
N LEU A 687 -23.87 13.91 15.52
CA LEU A 687 -24.32 14.57 14.30
C LEU A 687 -24.15 13.71 13.05
N GLU A 688 -23.06 12.94 12.97
CA GLU A 688 -22.85 11.96 11.89
C GLU A 688 -23.92 10.86 11.90
N SER A 689 -24.38 10.43 13.07
CA SER A 689 -25.48 9.45 13.19
C SER A 689 -26.83 10.01 12.74
N GLU A 690 -27.02 11.32 12.80
CA GLU A 690 -28.22 12.03 12.35
C GLU A 690 -28.11 12.59 10.92
N HIS A 691 -27.00 12.34 10.21
CA HIS A 691 -26.71 12.93 8.90
C HIS A 691 -26.78 14.47 8.90
N ALA A 692 -26.24 15.10 9.95
CA ALA A 692 -26.21 16.55 10.16
C ALA A 692 -24.79 17.08 10.44
N GLU A 693 -23.77 16.29 10.11
CA GLU A 693 -22.36 16.55 10.40
C GLU A 693 -21.77 17.76 9.64
N GLU A 694 -22.41 18.20 8.55
CA GLU A 694 -21.99 19.37 7.80
C GLU A 694 -21.95 20.64 8.66
N ASN A 695 -22.82 20.73 9.67
CA ASN A 695 -22.92 21.90 10.56
C ASN A 695 -21.70 22.02 11.48
N ILE A 696 -21.26 20.91 12.10
CA ILE A 696 -20.08 20.91 12.97
C ILE A 696 -18.80 21.04 12.16
N PHE A 697 -18.72 20.38 11.00
CA PHE A 697 -17.55 20.50 10.12
C PHE A 697 -17.37 21.90 9.57
N PHE A 698 -18.47 22.56 9.17
CA PHE A 698 -18.40 23.95 8.78
C PHE A 698 -17.87 24.81 9.94
N TRP A 699 -18.41 24.65 11.15
CA TRP A 699 -17.98 25.43 12.31
C TRP A 699 -16.49 25.25 12.63
N GLU A 700 -15.98 24.01 12.60
CA GLU A 700 -14.57 23.68 12.87
C GLU A 700 -13.63 24.22 11.79
N LEU A 701 -14.01 24.11 10.51
CA LEU A 701 -13.24 24.67 9.41
C LEU A 701 -13.12 26.20 9.48
N ILE A 702 -14.13 26.90 10.01
CA ILE A 702 -14.03 28.35 10.23
C ILE A 702 -13.03 28.69 11.35
N GLU A 703 -12.95 27.86 12.41
CA GLU A 703 -11.95 28.06 13.46
C GLU A 703 -10.52 27.88 12.94
N GLU A 704 -10.28 26.91 12.04
CA GLU A 704 -8.99 26.71 11.37
C GLU A 704 -8.68 27.83 10.37
N TYR A 705 -9.66 28.19 9.55
CA TYR A 705 -9.58 29.29 8.59
C TYR A 705 -9.14 30.61 9.24
N ARG A 706 -9.65 30.90 10.44
CA ARG A 706 -9.31 32.12 11.19
C ARG A 706 -7.84 32.16 11.63
N GLN A 707 -7.18 31.01 11.76
CA GLN A 707 -5.76 30.94 12.15
C GLN A 707 -4.79 31.17 10.98
N LEU A 708 -5.25 31.14 9.73
CA LEU A 708 -4.40 31.29 8.56
C LEU A 708 -3.77 32.68 8.46
N THR A 709 -2.44 32.72 8.33
CA THR A 709 -1.67 33.96 8.19
C THR A 709 -1.32 34.33 6.75
N ASN A 710 -1.30 33.35 5.85
CA ASN A 710 -0.97 33.52 4.45
C ASN A 710 -2.22 33.92 3.63
N SER A 711 -2.10 34.97 2.81
CA SER A 711 -3.22 35.49 2.01
C SER A 711 -3.67 34.54 0.90
N ASP A 712 -2.76 33.77 0.32
CA ASP A 712 -3.07 32.83 -0.77
C ASP A 712 -3.77 31.58 -0.22
N GLU A 713 -3.26 31.04 0.89
CA GLU A 713 -3.89 29.90 1.59
C GLU A 713 -5.28 30.27 2.15
N LEU A 714 -5.43 31.49 2.65
CA LEU A 714 -6.72 32.02 3.10
C LEU A 714 -7.70 32.11 1.94
N TYR A 715 -7.26 32.61 0.77
CA TYR A 715 -8.11 32.66 -0.41
C TYR A 715 -8.55 31.26 -0.86
N ASP A 716 -7.61 30.31 -0.98
CA ASP A 716 -7.89 28.95 -1.42
C ASP A 716 -8.84 28.21 -0.47
N MET A 717 -8.60 28.31 0.85
CA MET A 717 -9.48 27.70 1.85
C MET A 717 -10.87 28.34 1.84
N ALA A 718 -10.98 29.66 1.64
CA ALA A 718 -12.28 30.31 1.50
C ALA A 718 -13.07 29.77 0.30
N GLN A 719 -12.41 29.55 -0.85
CA GLN A 719 -13.07 29.00 -2.04
C GLN A 719 -13.58 27.57 -1.80
N GLU A 720 -12.80 26.74 -1.09
CA GLU A 720 -13.20 25.37 -0.75
C GLU A 720 -14.36 25.35 0.26
N ILE A 721 -14.32 26.18 1.31
CA ILE A 721 -15.42 26.35 2.27
C ILE A 721 -16.70 26.76 1.52
N TYR A 722 -16.59 27.73 0.62
CA TYR A 722 -17.73 28.20 -0.16
C TYR A 722 -18.29 27.11 -1.07
N LYS A 723 -17.43 26.42 -1.82
CA LYS A 723 -17.83 25.35 -2.72
C LYS A 723 -18.50 24.18 -1.99
N ARG A 724 -18.02 23.86 -0.79
CA ARG A 724 -18.49 22.69 -0.01
C ARG A 724 -19.74 22.98 0.82
N PHE A 725 -19.85 24.14 1.45
CA PHE A 725 -20.93 24.41 2.41
C PHE A 725 -21.93 25.45 1.93
N LEU A 726 -21.57 26.32 0.98
CA LEU A 726 -22.41 27.46 0.58
C LEU A 726 -22.97 27.35 -0.85
N ASN A 727 -22.43 26.44 -1.66
CA ASN A 727 -22.93 26.17 -3.01
C ASN A 727 -24.24 25.37 -2.96
N THR A 728 -25.28 25.86 -3.64
CA THR A 728 -26.64 25.28 -3.67
C THR A 728 -26.73 23.89 -4.32
N ASN A 729 -25.63 23.42 -4.93
CA ASN A 729 -25.54 22.07 -5.51
C ASN A 729 -24.67 21.13 -4.65
N SER A 730 -24.27 21.55 -3.45
CA SER A 730 -23.45 20.73 -2.56
C SER A 730 -24.31 19.77 -1.74
N THR A 731 -23.84 18.54 -1.56
CA THR A 731 -24.45 17.55 -0.64
C THR A 731 -24.22 17.89 0.83
N SER A 732 -23.37 18.86 1.14
CA SER A 732 -23.06 19.33 2.50
C SER A 732 -23.42 20.81 2.68
N GLU A 733 -24.44 21.29 1.97
CA GLU A 733 -24.91 22.68 2.09
C GLU A 733 -25.41 22.97 3.51
N ILE A 734 -24.88 24.02 4.15
CA ILE A 734 -25.35 24.48 5.46
C ILE A 734 -26.59 25.37 5.34
N ASN A 735 -27.45 25.29 6.34
CA ASN A 735 -28.65 26.10 6.43
C ASN A 735 -28.33 27.50 6.99
N ILE A 736 -28.21 28.49 6.10
CA ILE A 736 -28.02 29.92 6.43
C ILE A 736 -29.05 30.78 5.71
N ASP A 737 -29.38 31.94 6.30
CA ASP A 737 -30.37 32.83 5.69
C ASP A 737 -29.87 33.49 4.38
N ILE A 738 -30.84 33.93 3.57
CA ILE A 738 -30.56 34.49 2.24
C ILE A 738 -29.76 35.80 2.29
N LYS A 739 -29.84 36.56 3.40
CA LYS A 739 -29.09 37.81 3.56
C LYS A 739 -27.62 37.51 3.80
N CYS A 740 -27.32 36.55 4.67
CA CYS A 740 -25.98 36.05 4.94
C CYS A 740 -25.35 35.47 3.67
N ARG A 741 -26.11 34.65 2.93
CA ARG A 741 -25.64 34.07 1.66
C ARG A 741 -25.30 35.14 0.62
N ASN A 742 -26.15 36.16 0.47
CA ASN A 742 -25.90 37.25 -0.47
C ASN A 742 -24.67 38.10 -0.10
N ALA A 743 -24.43 38.32 1.21
CA ALA A 743 -23.24 39.00 1.69
C ALA A 743 -21.96 38.19 1.41
N LEU A 744 -21.96 36.90 1.74
CA LEU A 744 -20.87 35.97 1.45
C LEU A 744 -20.50 35.96 -0.05
N ASN A 745 -21.49 35.90 -0.95
CA ASN A 745 -21.26 35.94 -2.40
C ASN A 745 -20.51 37.19 -2.86
N GLN A 746 -20.65 38.32 -2.16
CA GLN A 746 -19.93 39.56 -2.46
C GLN A 746 -18.52 39.56 -1.86
N GLU A 747 -18.38 39.09 -0.62
CA GLU A 747 -17.11 39.05 0.12
C GLU A 747 -16.12 38.02 -0.44
N MET A 748 -16.61 36.94 -1.05
CA MET A 748 -15.78 35.90 -1.67
C MET A 748 -14.88 36.40 -2.81
N LYS A 749 -15.09 37.61 -3.33
CA LYS A 749 -14.17 38.25 -4.29
C LYS A 749 -12.82 38.59 -3.65
N ARG A 750 -12.81 38.93 -2.35
CA ARG A 750 -11.62 39.25 -1.55
C ARG A 750 -11.85 38.78 -0.10
N PRO A 751 -11.75 37.46 0.16
CA PRO A 751 -12.01 36.88 1.47
C PRO A 751 -11.03 37.41 2.53
N THR A 752 -11.52 37.52 3.76
CA THR A 752 -10.77 37.93 4.96
C THR A 752 -11.00 36.90 6.07
N ARG A 753 -10.21 36.94 7.15
CA ARG A 753 -10.35 36.00 8.29
C ARG A 753 -11.73 36.00 8.95
N ASN A 754 -12.50 37.06 8.74
CA ASN A 754 -13.81 37.26 9.35
C ASN A 754 -14.96 37.01 8.36
N THR A 755 -14.66 36.62 7.12
CA THR A 755 -15.66 36.47 6.03
C THR A 755 -16.80 35.52 6.40
N PHE A 756 -16.55 34.48 7.19
CA PHE A 756 -17.56 33.48 7.56
C PHE A 756 -18.19 33.68 8.94
N ASP A 757 -17.88 34.76 9.67
CA ASP A 757 -18.30 34.93 11.08
C ASP A 757 -19.82 34.89 11.27
N GLU A 758 -20.58 35.57 10.40
CA GLU A 758 -22.04 35.58 10.49
C GLU A 758 -22.64 34.20 10.15
N ALA A 759 -22.09 33.51 9.15
CA ALA A 759 -22.52 32.15 8.81
C ALA A 759 -22.21 31.16 9.94
N GLN A 760 -21.02 31.23 10.51
CA GLN A 760 -20.61 30.41 11.66
C GLN A 760 -21.54 30.64 12.86
N ARG A 761 -21.94 31.90 13.11
CA ARG A 761 -22.89 32.24 14.18
C ARG A 761 -24.28 31.66 13.95
N GLN A 762 -24.76 31.61 12.71
CA GLN A 762 -26.06 31.00 12.38
C GLN A 762 -26.03 29.49 12.58
N VAL A 763 -24.99 28.81 12.07
CA VAL A 763 -24.80 27.36 12.21
C VAL A 763 -24.61 26.96 13.67
N TYR A 764 -23.87 27.75 14.46
CA TYR A 764 -23.76 27.54 15.91
C TYR A 764 -25.12 27.54 16.60
N LYS A 765 -25.96 28.54 16.33
CA LYS A 765 -27.31 28.65 16.93
C LYS A 765 -28.26 27.55 16.44
N LEU A 766 -28.08 27.07 15.22
CA LEU A 766 -28.82 25.94 14.68
C LEU A 766 -28.49 24.66 15.47
N MET A 767 -27.20 24.34 15.60
CA MET A 767 -26.75 23.19 16.37
C MET A 767 -27.17 23.29 17.84
N GLU A 768 -27.04 24.46 18.46
CA GLU A 768 -27.41 24.71 19.87
C GLU A 768 -28.90 24.45 20.14
N ARG A 769 -29.78 24.84 19.22
CA ARG A 769 -31.24 24.78 19.41
C ARG A 769 -31.84 23.44 19.02
N ASP A 770 -31.22 22.72 18.09
CA ASP A 770 -31.74 21.45 17.60
C ASP A 770 -30.86 20.29 18.08
N SER A 771 -29.80 19.97 17.34
CA SER A 771 -29.00 18.75 17.53
C SER A 771 -28.38 18.62 18.91
N TYR A 772 -27.91 19.71 19.52
CA TYR A 772 -27.36 19.68 20.89
C TYR A 772 -28.42 19.27 21.93
N THR A 773 -29.65 19.77 21.80
CA THR A 773 -30.73 19.42 22.73
C THR A 773 -31.15 17.96 22.63
N ARG A 774 -31.00 17.36 21.44
CA ARG A 774 -31.21 15.93 21.23
C ARG A 774 -30.03 15.11 21.73
N PHE A 775 -28.80 15.52 21.42
CA PHE A 775 -27.55 14.88 21.87
C PHE A 775 -27.52 14.68 23.38
N ILE A 776 -27.73 15.73 24.17
CA ILE A 776 -27.65 15.63 25.64
C ILE A 776 -28.74 14.75 26.26
N ARG A 777 -29.78 14.39 25.49
CA ARG A 777 -30.86 13.48 25.89
C ARG A 777 -30.69 12.08 25.30
N SER A 778 -29.74 11.88 24.40
CA SER A 778 -29.60 10.67 23.63
C SER A 778 -29.06 9.51 24.48
N THR A 779 -29.14 8.29 23.95
CA THR A 779 -28.58 7.10 24.62
C THR A 779 -27.06 7.10 24.52
N GLU A 780 -26.51 7.64 23.44
CA GLU A 780 -25.07 7.78 23.20
C GLU A 780 -24.42 8.66 24.28
N PHE A 781 -24.99 9.83 24.55
CA PHE A 781 -24.48 10.72 25.60
C PHE A 781 -24.65 10.13 27.01
N PHE A 782 -25.76 9.41 27.26
CA PHE A 782 -25.95 8.72 28.52
C PHE A 782 -24.93 7.60 28.75
N THR A 783 -24.65 6.81 27.71
CA THR A 783 -23.63 5.77 27.75
C THR A 783 -22.25 6.39 28.00
N PHE A 784 -21.97 7.55 27.39
CA PHE A 784 -20.75 8.30 27.68
C PHE A 784 -20.67 8.74 29.15
N LEU A 785 -21.74 9.26 29.75
CA LEU A 785 -21.76 9.61 31.17
C LEU A 785 -21.53 8.39 32.07
N ILE A 786 -22.20 7.27 31.80
CA ILE A 786 -22.03 6.02 32.55
C ILE A 786 -20.57 5.58 32.50
N ASN A 787 -19.96 5.53 31.32
CA ASN A 787 -18.59 5.06 31.14
C ASN A 787 -17.53 5.92 31.83
N ASN A 788 -17.84 7.19 32.13
CA ASN A 788 -16.94 8.11 32.85
C ASN A 788 -17.23 8.16 34.37
N LEU A 789 -18.18 7.37 34.88
CA LEU A 789 -18.35 7.17 36.32
C LEU A 789 -17.21 6.32 36.89
N SER A 790 -16.91 6.53 38.17
CA SER A 790 -15.89 5.75 38.86
C SER A 790 -16.30 4.27 38.97
N HIS A 791 -15.32 3.37 38.92
CA HIS A 791 -15.56 1.94 39.13
C HIS A 791 -16.23 1.68 40.49
N GLU A 792 -15.83 2.41 41.54
CA GLU A 792 -16.41 2.31 42.88
C GLU A 792 -17.92 2.64 42.87
N THR A 793 -18.33 3.65 42.11
CA THR A 793 -19.75 4.02 41.96
C THR A 793 -20.56 2.86 41.36
N ILE A 794 -20.09 2.29 40.25
CA ILE A 794 -20.78 1.20 39.55
C ILE A 794 -20.78 -0.10 40.39
N GLU A 795 -19.67 -0.40 41.06
CA GLU A 795 -19.58 -1.55 41.96
C GLU A 795 -20.55 -1.41 43.14
N ASN A 796 -20.67 -0.21 43.71
CA ASN A 796 -21.60 0.07 44.80
C ASN A 796 -23.06 -0.12 44.36
N TRP A 797 -23.42 0.26 43.13
CA TRP A 797 -24.76 0.02 42.58
C TRP A 797 -25.11 -1.46 42.46
N GLY A 798 -24.13 -2.35 42.33
CA GLY A 798 -24.37 -3.80 42.36
C GLY A 798 -24.68 -4.36 43.76
N LYS A 799 -24.38 -3.59 44.81
CA LYS A 799 -24.52 -4.01 46.22
C LYS A 799 -25.66 -3.28 46.94
N ASP A 800 -25.94 -2.03 46.56
CA ASP A 800 -26.89 -1.16 47.23
C ASP A 800 -27.87 -0.49 46.24
N PHE A 801 -29.12 -0.95 46.31
CA PHE A 801 -30.23 -0.39 45.52
C PHE A 801 -30.49 1.09 45.84
N ASP A 802 -30.34 1.50 47.10
CA ASP A 802 -30.66 2.86 47.52
C ASP A 802 -29.60 3.83 46.96
N ALA A 803 -28.33 3.40 46.93
CA ALA A 803 -27.24 4.14 46.30
C ALA A 803 -27.43 4.31 44.78
N MET A 804 -27.90 3.26 44.09
CA MET A 804 -28.21 3.35 42.65
C MET A 804 -29.39 4.28 42.37
N MET A 805 -30.47 4.16 43.14
CA MET A 805 -31.67 4.97 42.97
C MET A 805 -31.50 6.43 43.45
N ALA A 806 -30.45 6.74 44.21
CA ALA A 806 -30.09 8.11 44.56
C ALA A 806 -29.35 8.86 43.44
N HIS A 807 -28.79 8.13 42.46
CA HIS A 807 -28.03 8.71 41.36
C HIS A 807 -28.87 8.80 40.08
N ASP A 808 -28.83 9.93 39.36
CA ASP A 808 -29.68 10.15 38.18
C ASP A 808 -29.45 9.08 37.09
N GLU A 809 -28.18 8.78 36.84
CA GLU A 809 -27.74 7.79 35.86
C GLU A 809 -28.06 6.36 36.30
N GLY A 810 -27.97 6.06 37.59
CA GLY A 810 -28.39 4.77 38.15
C GLY A 810 -29.88 4.53 37.99
N GLN A 811 -30.71 5.56 38.23
CA GLN A 811 -32.16 5.50 37.98
C GLN A 811 -32.47 5.25 36.50
N ARG A 812 -31.79 5.93 35.58
CA ARG A 812 -31.97 5.73 34.13
C ARG A 812 -31.54 4.35 33.70
N LEU A 813 -30.38 3.87 34.15
CA LEU A 813 -29.86 2.54 33.84
C LEU A 813 -30.83 1.44 34.29
N PHE A 814 -31.33 1.54 35.52
CA PHE A 814 -32.30 0.59 36.06
C PHE A 814 -33.64 0.63 35.29
N ARG A 815 -34.08 1.83 34.89
CA ARG A 815 -35.27 1.98 34.05
C ARG A 815 -35.10 1.33 32.67
N GLU A 816 -33.96 1.50 32.02
CA GLU A 816 -33.67 0.87 30.73
C GLU A 816 -33.74 -0.66 30.84
N TYR A 817 -33.19 -1.22 31.91
CA TYR A 817 -33.35 -2.65 32.23
C TYR A 817 -34.82 -3.06 32.40
N LEU A 818 -35.60 -2.33 33.20
CA LEU A 818 -37.01 -2.67 33.41
C LEU A 818 -37.85 -2.63 32.13
N VAL A 819 -37.51 -1.75 31.18
CA VAL A 819 -38.16 -1.73 29.85
C VAL A 819 -37.89 -3.03 29.10
N THR A 820 -36.67 -3.57 29.18
CA THR A 820 -36.33 -4.86 28.55
C THR A 820 -37.10 -6.03 29.16
N GLU A 821 -37.37 -5.98 30.47
CA GLU A 821 -38.15 -6.99 31.20
C GLU A 821 -39.67 -6.74 31.15
N ARG A 822 -40.12 -5.68 30.46
CA ARG A 822 -41.53 -5.23 30.42
C ARG A 822 -42.12 -5.01 31.82
N ALA A 823 -41.32 -4.46 32.73
CA ALA A 823 -41.67 -4.17 34.13
C ALA A 823 -41.45 -2.68 34.49
N ASP A 824 -41.39 -1.81 33.48
CA ASP A 824 -41.07 -0.39 33.62
C ASP A 824 -42.23 0.46 34.17
N GLU A 825 -43.43 -0.12 34.31
CA GLU A 825 -44.56 0.50 35.00
C GLU A 825 -44.22 0.88 36.45
N ASN A 826 -43.41 0.08 37.14
CA ASN A 826 -43.06 0.30 38.54
C ASN A 826 -42.20 1.56 38.74
N VAL A 827 -41.15 1.73 37.93
CA VAL A 827 -40.28 2.91 37.99
C VAL A 827 -40.96 4.16 37.43
N LYS A 828 -41.81 4.01 36.41
CA LYS A 828 -42.64 5.10 35.87
C LYS A 828 -43.62 5.62 36.92
N PHE A 829 -44.35 4.73 37.59
CA PHE A 829 -45.25 5.09 38.68
C PHE A 829 -44.50 5.78 39.82
N TRP A 830 -43.39 5.21 40.29
CA TRP A 830 -42.60 5.77 41.38
C TRP A 830 -42.10 7.19 41.07
N THR A 831 -41.64 7.43 39.85
CA THR A 831 -41.18 8.76 39.39
C THR A 831 -42.33 9.76 39.36
N LEU A 832 -43.48 9.38 38.81
CA LEU A 832 -44.67 10.24 38.73
C LEU A 832 -45.27 10.53 40.12
N ALA A 833 -45.28 9.54 41.02
CA ALA A 833 -45.76 9.70 42.39
C ALA A 833 -44.89 10.69 43.19
N LYS A 834 -43.57 10.70 42.97
CA LYS A 834 -42.66 11.71 43.53
C LYS A 834 -42.95 13.10 42.98
N GLN A 835 -43.00 13.25 41.65
CA GLN A 835 -43.29 14.54 41.01
C GLN A 835 -44.66 15.10 41.40
N TYR A 836 -45.65 14.23 41.56
CA TYR A 836 -46.99 14.59 42.01
C TYR A 836 -47.01 15.32 43.36
N ARG A 837 -46.10 14.93 44.28
CA ARG A 837 -45.99 15.51 45.62
C ARG A 837 -45.56 16.98 45.58
N ASP A 838 -44.76 17.34 44.59
CA ASP A 838 -44.19 18.67 44.41
C ASP A 838 -45.13 19.63 43.64
N ILE A 839 -46.30 19.15 43.17
CA ILE A 839 -47.29 19.98 42.49
C ILE A 839 -48.03 20.85 43.51
N GLU A 840 -47.77 22.15 43.48
CA GLU A 840 -48.44 23.13 44.35
C GLU A 840 -49.87 23.46 43.88
N ASP A 841 -50.11 23.55 42.56
CA ASP A 841 -51.44 23.88 42.02
C ASP A 841 -52.45 22.73 42.23
N PRO A 842 -53.54 22.94 42.99
CA PRO A 842 -54.54 21.90 43.25
C PRO A 842 -55.25 21.38 42.00
N LYS A 843 -55.44 22.22 40.97
CA LYS A 843 -56.12 21.81 39.73
C LYS A 843 -55.24 20.88 38.91
N GLN A 844 -53.99 21.27 38.67
CA GLN A 844 -52.98 20.43 38.04
C GLN A 844 -52.76 19.13 38.82
N ARG A 845 -52.67 19.21 40.16
CA ARG A 845 -52.50 18.04 41.01
C ARG A 845 -53.65 17.05 40.88
N ARG A 846 -54.90 17.51 40.86
CA ARG A 846 -56.08 16.63 40.65
C ARG A 846 -56.09 15.97 39.27
N ALA A 847 -55.66 16.68 38.22
CA ALA A 847 -55.52 16.10 36.90
C ALA A 847 -54.47 14.97 36.89
N VAL A 848 -53.28 15.22 37.45
CA VAL A 848 -52.20 14.24 37.56
C VAL A 848 -52.59 13.05 38.45
N ALA A 849 -53.27 13.27 39.59
CA ALA A 849 -53.80 12.19 40.43
C ALA A 849 -54.73 11.26 39.66
N THR A 850 -55.63 11.83 38.85
CA THR A 850 -56.57 11.07 38.02
C THR A 850 -55.84 10.29 36.93
N GLU A 851 -54.81 10.88 36.32
CA GLU A 851 -53.98 10.23 35.30
C GLU A 851 -53.19 9.06 35.89
N ILE A 852 -52.50 9.26 37.01
CA ILE A 852 -51.76 8.20 37.72
C ILE A 852 -52.71 7.06 38.10
N TYR A 853 -53.88 7.39 38.67
CA TYR A 853 -54.87 6.38 39.04
C TYR A 853 -55.33 5.54 37.83
N LYS A 854 -55.73 6.19 36.73
CA LYS A 854 -56.21 5.50 35.53
C LYS A 854 -55.12 4.68 34.83
N THR A 855 -53.88 5.15 34.86
CA THR A 855 -52.76 4.53 34.14
C THR A 855 -52.16 3.34 34.89
N PHE A 856 -52.11 3.40 36.23
CA PHE A 856 -51.38 2.41 37.03
C PHE A 856 -52.22 1.65 38.05
N ILE A 857 -53.38 2.16 38.49
CA ILE A 857 -54.06 1.65 39.71
C ILE A 857 -55.48 1.12 39.44
N SER A 858 -56.20 1.69 38.46
CA SER A 858 -57.53 1.22 38.08
C SER A 858 -57.52 -0.26 37.69
N SER A 859 -58.63 -0.97 37.93
CA SER A 859 -58.79 -2.38 37.49
C SER A 859 -58.75 -2.55 35.97
N ASP A 860 -58.96 -1.46 35.22
CA ASP A 860 -58.90 -1.43 33.75
C ASP A 860 -57.58 -0.82 33.22
N ALA A 861 -56.58 -0.61 34.09
CA ALA A 861 -55.32 0.00 33.72
C ALA A 861 -54.50 -0.92 32.79
N LYS A 862 -54.03 -0.40 31.67
CA LYS A 862 -53.18 -1.16 30.72
C LYS A 862 -51.77 -1.44 31.26
N THR A 863 -51.31 -0.64 32.22
CA THR A 863 -49.97 -0.70 32.83
C THR A 863 -50.12 -0.76 34.35
N GLU A 864 -50.91 -1.70 34.82
CA GLU A 864 -51.25 -1.85 36.24
C GLU A 864 -50.04 -2.25 37.09
N ILE A 865 -49.80 -1.53 38.18
CA ILE A 865 -48.74 -1.88 39.16
C ILE A 865 -49.23 -2.93 40.16
N SER A 866 -48.32 -3.78 40.62
CA SER A 866 -48.63 -4.78 41.65
C SER A 866 -48.57 -4.15 43.05
N ILE A 867 -49.73 -3.80 43.61
CA ILE A 867 -49.88 -3.23 44.97
C ILE A 867 -50.91 -4.00 45.79
N ASP A 868 -50.75 -3.96 47.12
CA ASP A 868 -51.69 -4.57 48.08
C ASP A 868 -53.12 -4.06 47.91
N GLY A 869 -54.10 -4.95 48.08
CA GLY A 869 -55.52 -4.65 47.90
C GLY A 869 -56.04 -3.54 48.83
N SER A 870 -55.48 -3.41 50.03
CA SER A 870 -55.84 -2.34 50.97
C SER A 870 -55.35 -0.96 50.51
N ILE A 871 -54.13 -0.88 49.97
CA ILE A 871 -53.54 0.35 49.42
C ILE A 871 -54.34 0.80 48.20
N ARG A 872 -54.70 -0.14 47.32
CA ARG A 872 -55.51 0.13 46.15
C ARG A 872 -56.89 0.71 46.51
N ALA A 873 -57.57 0.09 47.47
CA ALA A 873 -58.88 0.56 47.93
C ALA A 873 -58.81 1.98 48.52
N GLU A 874 -57.78 2.29 49.30
CA GLU A 874 -57.55 3.62 49.88
C GLU A 874 -57.36 4.69 48.78
N ILE A 875 -56.58 4.39 47.74
CA ILE A 875 -56.36 5.32 46.63
C ILE A 875 -57.64 5.47 45.78
N SER A 876 -58.32 4.37 45.45
CA SER A 876 -59.58 4.41 44.68
C SER A 876 -60.67 5.25 45.34
N GLN A 877 -60.71 5.31 46.68
CA GLN A 877 -61.70 6.11 47.41
C GLN A 877 -61.33 7.59 47.49
N ASN A 878 -60.04 7.94 47.41
CA ASN A 878 -59.56 9.29 47.75
C ASN A 878 -58.85 10.02 46.59
N TYR A 879 -58.64 9.40 45.42
CA TYR A 879 -57.84 10.00 44.35
C TYR A 879 -58.39 11.35 43.84
N GLU A 880 -59.70 11.57 43.91
CA GLU A 880 -60.34 12.82 43.51
C GLU A 880 -60.06 14.00 44.47
N GLN A 881 -59.70 13.70 45.73
CA GLN A 881 -59.34 14.72 46.72
C GLN A 881 -57.93 15.25 46.48
N ALA A 882 -57.09 14.51 45.75
CA ALA A 882 -55.74 14.90 45.34
C ALA A 882 -54.86 15.41 46.50
N ASP A 883 -54.86 14.67 47.62
CA ASP A 883 -53.98 14.94 48.76
C ASP A 883 -52.51 14.77 48.35
N LYS A 884 -51.60 15.60 48.88
CA LYS A 884 -50.16 15.54 48.53
C LYS A 884 -49.53 14.18 48.88
N ASN A 885 -50.07 13.47 49.88
CA ASN A 885 -49.54 12.20 50.37
C ASN A 885 -50.30 10.97 49.83
N LEU A 886 -51.26 11.16 48.91
CA LEU A 886 -52.14 10.11 48.38
C LEU A 886 -51.39 8.85 47.94
N PHE A 887 -50.28 8.99 47.23
CA PHE A 887 -49.53 7.87 46.66
C PHE A 887 -48.37 7.38 47.55
N VAL A 888 -48.10 8.00 48.71
CA VAL A 888 -46.89 7.71 49.53
C VAL A 888 -46.81 6.25 49.96
N LYS A 889 -47.95 5.63 50.32
CA LYS A 889 -47.99 4.20 50.69
C LYS A 889 -47.69 3.30 49.50
N ALA A 890 -48.27 3.58 48.33
CA ALA A 890 -48.02 2.84 47.10
C ALA A 890 -46.58 3.05 46.59
N GLU A 891 -46.04 4.27 46.67
CA GLU A 891 -44.66 4.60 46.30
C GLU A 891 -43.67 3.79 47.12
N LYS A 892 -43.84 3.74 48.45
CA LYS A 892 -43.00 2.92 49.34
C LYS A 892 -43.13 1.43 49.02
N PHE A 893 -44.35 0.95 48.78
CA PHE A 893 -44.58 -0.45 48.44
C PHE A 893 -43.87 -0.84 47.14
N ILE A 894 -44.01 -0.03 46.08
CA ILE A 894 -43.38 -0.28 44.78
C ILE A 894 -41.86 -0.14 44.85
N TYR A 895 -41.33 0.79 45.65
CA TYR A 895 -39.89 0.91 45.87
C TYR A 895 -39.32 -0.36 46.49
N GLU A 896 -39.97 -0.90 47.54
CA GLU A 896 -39.57 -2.16 48.16
C GLU A 896 -39.78 -3.37 47.24
N LEU A 897 -40.82 -3.36 46.40
CA LEU A 897 -41.04 -4.39 45.39
C LEU A 897 -39.89 -4.41 44.38
N MET A 898 -39.52 -3.25 43.83
CA MET A 898 -38.38 -3.14 42.91
C MET A 898 -37.07 -3.59 43.56
N LYS A 899 -36.85 -3.23 44.83
CA LYS A 899 -35.66 -3.63 45.61
C LYS A 899 -35.58 -5.14 45.85
N ARG A 900 -36.71 -5.80 46.10
CA ARG A 900 -36.75 -7.23 46.45
C ARG A 900 -36.87 -8.16 45.25
N ASP A 901 -37.53 -7.72 44.18
CA ASP A 901 -37.84 -8.55 43.02
C ASP A 901 -36.99 -8.19 41.80
N CYS A 902 -37.03 -6.91 41.39
CA CYS A 902 -36.39 -6.49 40.15
C CYS A 902 -34.87 -6.30 40.29
N PHE A 903 -34.40 -5.75 41.40
CA PHE A 903 -32.99 -5.44 41.61
C PHE A 903 -32.07 -6.68 41.67
N PRO A 904 -32.44 -7.80 42.35
CA PRO A 904 -31.62 -9.01 42.28
C PRO A 904 -31.48 -9.58 40.86
N ARG A 905 -32.53 -9.47 40.05
CA ARG A 905 -32.48 -9.85 38.63
C ARG A 905 -31.60 -8.90 37.82
N PHE A 906 -31.69 -7.60 38.08
CA PHE A 906 -30.82 -6.58 37.47
C PHE A 906 -29.34 -6.87 37.72
N VAL A 907 -28.93 -7.06 38.98
CA VAL A 907 -27.52 -7.30 39.35
C VAL A 907 -26.97 -8.60 38.74
N THR A 908 -27.82 -9.61 38.56
CA THR A 908 -27.41 -10.90 37.97
C THR A 908 -27.54 -10.94 36.44
N SER A 909 -28.20 -9.94 35.85
CA SER A 909 -28.45 -9.84 34.40
C SER A 909 -27.17 -9.65 33.60
N GLN A 910 -27.20 -10.09 32.35
CA GLN A 910 -26.12 -9.78 31.41
C GLN A 910 -26.00 -8.27 31.17
N PHE A 911 -27.14 -7.56 31.15
CA PHE A 911 -27.21 -6.10 30.98
C PHE A 911 -26.30 -5.35 31.96
N PHE A 912 -26.38 -5.66 33.26
CA PHE A 912 -25.55 -4.99 34.27
C PHE A 912 -24.11 -5.51 34.30
N LYS A 913 -23.90 -6.81 34.05
CA LYS A 913 -22.55 -7.40 33.95
C LYS A 913 -21.72 -6.79 32.82
N ASP A 914 -22.35 -6.48 31.69
CA ASP A 914 -21.68 -5.82 30.56
C ASP A 914 -21.23 -4.40 30.94
N VAL A 915 -22.05 -3.67 31.72
CA VAL A 915 -21.67 -2.36 32.29
C VAL A 915 -20.48 -2.52 33.24
N GLN A 916 -20.49 -3.49 34.15
CA GLN A 916 -19.38 -3.73 35.07
C GLN A 916 -18.08 -4.11 34.35
N ALA A 917 -18.13 -5.01 33.38
CA ALA A 917 -16.97 -5.46 32.62
C ALA A 917 -16.28 -4.33 31.83
N ASN A 918 -17.06 -3.40 31.28
CA ASN A 918 -16.52 -2.22 30.60
C ASN A 918 -15.72 -1.31 31.55
N HIS A 919 -16.14 -1.20 32.82
CA HIS A 919 -15.44 -0.41 33.83
C HIS A 919 -14.20 -1.13 34.41
N GLU A 920 -14.21 -2.46 34.52
CA GLU A 920 -13.02 -3.24 34.91
C GLU A 920 -11.89 -3.11 33.87
N MET A 921 -12.21 -3.16 32.57
CA MET A 921 -11.21 -2.96 31.51
C MET A 921 -10.63 -1.54 31.48
N ASN A 922 -11.46 -0.52 31.73
CA ASN A 922 -10.99 0.85 31.81
C ASN A 922 -10.09 1.08 33.03
N ALA A 923 -10.39 0.48 34.19
CA ALA A 923 -9.56 0.58 35.40
C ALA A 923 -8.16 -0.04 35.24
N ILE A 924 -8.03 -1.10 34.44
CA ILE A 924 -6.74 -1.75 34.13
C ILE A 924 -5.89 -0.89 33.18
N CYS A 925 -6.51 -0.05 32.34
CA CYS A 925 -5.81 0.86 31.43
C CYS A 925 -5.30 2.16 32.09
N TYR A 926 -5.71 2.47 33.32
CA TYR A 926 -5.26 3.65 34.09
C TYR A 926 -4.08 3.37 35.04
N ILE A 927 -3.69 2.10 35.22
CA ILE A 927 -2.49 1.66 35.95
C ILE A 927 -1.38 1.39 34.94
#